data_AF-U2EGE5-F1
#
_entry.id   AF-U2EGE5-F1
#
_cell.length_a   1.000
_cell.length_b   1.000
_cell.length_c   1.000
_cell.angle_alpha   90.00
_cell.angle_beta   90.00
_cell.angle_gamma   90.00
#
_symmetry.space_group_name_H-M   'P 1'
#
loop_
_entity.id
_entity.type
_entity.pdbx_description
1 polymer ?
#
loop_
_entity_poly.entity_id
_entity_poly.type
_entity_poly.pdbx_seq_one_letter_code
_entity_poly.pdbx_strand_id
1 'polypeptide(L)'
;MSKEAGVVKSISGGIVRALNDLTGEVRQLSIGDIVYQNEKIITDSSDSKVTITQTDGKDITLIGKDTLTLDQDSNNNETVADISALQQAILKGTDLNALEETAAGGPQAGGNGENGVSLSSASFTEGGHISNIYANVEAIDALALAAGGDNSFGVSGGNDLGIKNTNVTTEGPTLFGGIELSSSFYSDDISNGYFSNLGTAMHNAWLDSAEGVAQINDMKEQIKSALENVKQPYPNHTQNAFTAKQIDNLVNEYANLKSAKEPVDSSNSANLTNTNNLSRLFDTLGTQVRIGQKTIEIDGHQFQKATASIPEESIEKIGDSGWGLIKNAAGEPVAVMPIGKIKTGLKLGVGNGEIGNETLTTSTNENAHVISHGGVQKIFTNYTDADNYMKSIGMHYIDNPAYDPMNPMSAPSIITVDSNGNQISSYQAYSSTTHTTNLTTLKLPASTLANLRVFGSDGDDTLMLDGVTVKAVYGGSGADNITVNNSTITEYISGDAGNDNITVNNSTINGKTITNSDGLSSHEAITGNSGQDTISVTNSNITGNIDGGADNDKIEVVGTGIKDGHGKVVGDINGGDGNDYINVMTDVDGNINAGRSSDSGVPGILDNHSRYHDRIMVGAVPTPGTSVTVNGNLTADGNVLIGTSDARIKGNVVANSASNQRAEISLGENTKVDGDVIGGHGKDFIDIKGYHDGTKNAIVRGKVDAREGDDRIDVYNGSVGGQIEGGKGDDMFNLYKGSRINSINDIEGNSQLQVSKTTVDSNLNFNGDTKIEVVAGGNISTDLNLSHNNRISAMGDNAKITGDINFSGNGKQFVSAIYGGEIGTINLGNGQNEVVVGSGRSGTYQDSKIDNVNGGGGADTIKAFSGGTINNLNIQDGSGDDTISMFSTKTSWRNGDDTIDTVIKGEGVINHIQKDSGDNVIHGKSINDMTDGTEKRHIIVDSAQDSNINLSSITEHGLSQNHAGVVNHVYDSIDISNVSNARLKIDIGDVLNLPEKDHGIGELESTLKIKYGSDDKVELESNGSKNGWHEITNDGDASNKTYKAELDHDGNTYSVIIKVDNDSITPDI
;
A
#
# COMPACT_ATOMS: atom_id res chain seq x y z
N MET A 1 6.15 68.54 -33.85
CA MET A 1 7.57 68.19 -33.96
C MET A 1 7.83 67.06 -32.98
N SER A 2 8.36 65.93 -33.45
CA SER A 2 8.66 64.80 -32.56
C SER A 2 9.80 65.18 -31.61
N LYS A 3 9.76 64.71 -30.36
CA LYS A 3 10.79 65.02 -29.35
C LYS A 3 12.03 64.17 -29.65
N GLU A 4 13.21 64.77 -29.49
CA GLU A 4 14.49 64.08 -29.63
C GLU A 4 14.62 62.95 -28.58
N ALA A 5 14.99 61.76 -29.04
CA ALA A 5 15.26 60.59 -28.21
C ALA A 5 16.76 60.40 -27.95
N GLY A 6 17.60 60.80 -28.91
CA GLY A 6 19.06 60.75 -28.79
C GLY A 6 19.78 61.08 -30.09
N VAL A 7 21.11 61.04 -30.06
CA VAL A 7 21.97 61.33 -31.21
C VAL A 7 22.87 60.13 -31.50
N VAL A 8 23.00 59.76 -32.77
CA VAL A 8 23.86 58.65 -33.20
C VAL A 8 25.33 59.00 -32.93
N LYS A 9 25.97 58.26 -32.04
CA LYS A 9 27.37 58.44 -31.64
C LYS A 9 28.35 57.67 -32.52
N SER A 10 28.01 56.46 -32.95
CA SER A 10 28.85 55.67 -33.86
C SER A 10 28.04 54.66 -34.67
N ILE A 11 28.50 54.36 -35.89
CA ILE A 11 27.97 53.30 -36.76
C ILE A 11 29.15 52.54 -37.37
N SER A 12 29.12 51.20 -37.32
CA SER A 12 30.11 50.33 -37.97
C SER A 12 29.46 49.06 -38.53
N GLY A 13 30.02 48.48 -39.59
CA GLY A 13 29.68 47.12 -40.05
C GLY A 13 28.37 46.93 -40.84
N GLY A 14 27.63 47.99 -41.14
CA GLY A 14 26.49 47.95 -42.06
C GLY A 14 25.63 49.22 -42.07
N ILE A 15 24.44 49.16 -42.68
CA ILE A 15 23.55 50.33 -42.83
C ILE A 15 22.54 50.37 -41.67
N VAL A 16 22.34 51.55 -41.10
CA VAL A 16 21.37 51.80 -40.03
C VAL A 16 20.28 52.70 -40.55
N ARG A 17 19.02 52.40 -40.25
CA ARG A 17 17.85 53.19 -40.69
C ARG A 17 16.94 53.51 -39.53
N ALA A 18 16.34 54.69 -39.52
CA ALA A 18 15.21 55.03 -38.66
C ALA A 18 13.91 54.92 -39.49
N LEU A 19 12.97 54.10 -39.02
CA LEU A 19 11.60 54.03 -39.51
C LEU A 19 10.71 54.82 -38.53
N ASN A 20 9.93 55.77 -39.03
CA ASN A 20 8.94 56.45 -38.21
C ASN A 20 7.65 55.62 -38.17
N ASP A 21 7.34 55.03 -37.01
CA ASP A 21 6.24 54.04 -36.90
C ASP A 21 4.84 54.66 -37.15
N LEU A 22 4.68 55.99 -37.03
CA LEU A 22 3.41 56.67 -37.33
C LEU A 22 3.23 57.04 -38.80
N THR A 23 4.31 57.31 -39.54
CA THR A 23 4.23 57.82 -40.93
C THR A 23 4.73 56.82 -41.96
N GLY A 24 5.44 55.78 -41.54
CA GLY A 24 6.04 54.77 -42.41
C GLY A 24 7.30 55.24 -43.15
N GLU A 25 7.77 56.47 -42.91
CA GLU A 25 8.97 57.01 -43.57
C GLU A 25 10.24 56.37 -43.01
N VAL A 26 11.11 55.89 -43.90
CA VAL A 26 12.42 55.28 -43.56
C VAL A 26 13.54 56.18 -44.05
N ARG A 27 14.47 56.55 -43.15
CA ARG A 27 15.71 57.24 -43.52
C ARG A 27 16.93 56.51 -43.01
N GLN A 28 18.03 56.57 -43.75
CA GLN A 28 19.32 56.05 -43.30
C GLN A 28 19.96 57.02 -42.32
N LEU A 29 20.53 56.50 -41.22
CA LEU A 29 21.18 57.27 -40.19
C LEU A 29 22.70 57.32 -40.39
N SER A 30 23.29 58.47 -40.09
CA SER A 30 24.72 58.74 -40.04
C SER A 30 25.13 59.20 -38.65
N ILE A 31 26.44 59.14 -38.35
CA ILE A 31 26.97 59.63 -37.07
C ILE A 31 26.68 61.13 -36.94
N GLY A 32 26.09 61.52 -35.81
CA GLY A 32 25.64 62.87 -35.51
C GLY A 32 24.16 63.14 -35.82
N ASP A 33 23.45 62.19 -36.44
CA ASP A 33 22.02 62.36 -36.73
C ASP A 33 21.17 62.24 -35.46
N ILE A 34 20.11 63.06 -35.40
CA ILE A 34 19.12 63.03 -34.33
C ILE A 34 18.09 61.93 -34.63
N VAL A 35 17.84 61.10 -33.63
CA VAL A 35 16.78 60.09 -33.59
C VAL A 35 15.65 60.64 -32.74
N TYR A 36 14.42 60.51 -33.22
CA TYR A 36 13.23 61.01 -32.53
C TYR A 36 12.47 59.89 -31.82
N GLN A 37 11.68 60.27 -30.82
CA GLN A 37 10.78 59.35 -30.12
C GLN A 37 9.76 58.77 -31.11
N ASN A 38 9.40 57.49 -30.92
CA ASN A 38 8.60 56.66 -31.82
C ASN A 38 9.25 56.36 -33.19
N GLU A 39 10.56 56.54 -33.31
CA GLU A 39 11.32 55.99 -34.42
C GLU A 39 11.94 54.65 -34.03
N LYS A 40 11.83 53.71 -34.95
CA LYS A 40 12.35 52.37 -34.87
C LYS A 40 13.67 52.29 -35.62
N ILE A 41 14.76 52.10 -34.89
CA ILE A 41 16.12 52.01 -35.43
C ILE A 41 16.40 50.57 -35.86
N ILE A 42 16.62 50.38 -37.14
CA ILE A 42 16.80 49.08 -37.79
C ILE A 42 18.22 48.97 -38.32
N THR A 43 18.88 47.87 -38.02
CA THR A 43 20.17 47.45 -38.56
C THR A 43 19.97 46.23 -39.45
N ASP A 44 20.65 46.17 -40.61
CA ASP A 44 20.33 45.21 -41.67
C ASP A 44 21.33 44.04 -41.83
N SER A 45 22.43 44.02 -41.06
CA SER A 45 23.51 43.04 -41.15
C SER A 45 23.93 42.52 -39.77
N SER A 46 24.41 41.28 -39.69
CA SER A 46 24.95 40.66 -38.46
C SER A 46 26.17 41.37 -37.89
N ASP A 47 26.86 42.15 -38.72
CA ASP A 47 28.07 42.87 -38.33
C ASP A 47 27.77 44.36 -38.01
N SER A 48 26.53 44.79 -38.23
CA SER A 48 26.09 46.17 -37.95
C SER A 48 26.16 46.46 -36.47
N LYS A 49 26.68 47.63 -36.12
CA LYS A 49 26.70 48.15 -34.77
C LYS A 49 26.39 49.65 -34.80
N VAL A 50 25.41 50.06 -34.03
CA VAL A 50 25.07 51.48 -33.85
C VAL A 50 25.01 51.82 -32.37
N THR A 51 25.63 52.93 -31.99
CA THR A 51 25.52 53.50 -30.65
C THR A 51 24.80 54.83 -30.71
N ILE A 52 23.78 55.02 -29.88
CA ILE A 52 23.00 56.26 -29.76
C ILE A 52 23.14 56.77 -28.33
N THR A 53 23.56 58.02 -28.17
CA THR A 53 23.56 58.70 -26.88
C THR A 53 22.18 59.29 -26.66
N GLN A 54 21.48 58.81 -25.63
CA GLN A 54 20.17 59.33 -25.25
C GLN A 54 20.26 60.73 -24.65
N THR A 55 19.13 61.42 -24.55
CA THR A 55 19.05 62.78 -23.99
C THR A 55 19.51 62.90 -22.53
N ASP A 56 19.55 61.80 -21.79
CA ASP A 56 20.08 61.73 -20.41
C ASP A 56 21.61 61.53 -20.34
N GLY A 57 22.27 61.40 -21.49
CA GLY A 57 23.72 61.23 -21.62
C GLY A 57 24.21 59.78 -21.58
N LYS A 58 23.31 58.78 -21.45
CA LYS A 58 23.67 57.36 -21.50
C LYS A 58 23.69 56.84 -22.94
N ASP A 59 24.64 55.96 -23.23
CA ASP A 59 24.76 55.33 -24.55
C ASP A 59 23.99 54.01 -24.59
N ILE A 60 23.16 53.81 -25.62
CA ILE A 60 22.59 52.52 -25.98
C ILE A 60 23.27 52.02 -27.25
N THR A 61 23.65 50.75 -27.29
CA THR A 61 24.31 50.14 -28.45
C THR A 61 23.51 48.95 -28.95
N LEU A 62 23.17 48.96 -30.23
CA LEU A 62 22.57 47.85 -30.95
C LEU A 62 23.65 47.15 -31.79
N ILE A 63 23.73 45.83 -31.73
CA ILE A 63 24.72 45.01 -32.45
C ILE A 63 23.98 43.90 -33.17
N GLY A 64 24.40 43.58 -34.40
CA GLY A 64 23.75 42.58 -35.22
C GLY A 64 22.60 43.13 -36.05
N LYS A 65 21.86 42.23 -36.72
CA LYS A 65 20.68 42.59 -37.50
C LYS A 65 19.49 42.67 -36.57
N ASP A 66 19.26 43.83 -35.99
CA ASP A 66 18.27 44.02 -34.95
C ASP A 66 17.51 45.35 -35.06
N THR A 67 16.49 45.53 -34.23
CA THR A 67 15.63 46.70 -34.22
C THR A 67 15.33 47.23 -32.82
N LEU A 68 15.45 48.55 -32.62
CA LEU A 68 15.25 49.22 -31.33
C LEU A 68 14.31 50.43 -31.43
N THR A 69 13.33 50.55 -30.54
CA THR A 69 12.48 51.74 -30.39
C THR A 69 12.78 52.44 -29.07
N LEU A 70 12.97 53.77 -29.09
CA LEU A 70 13.28 54.58 -27.91
C LEU A 70 12.02 55.36 -27.47
N ASP A 71 11.44 54.99 -26.32
CA ASP A 71 10.31 55.71 -25.66
C ASP A 71 10.74 56.23 -24.27
N GLN A 72 10.27 57.43 -23.87
CA GLN A 72 10.76 58.17 -22.70
C GLN A 72 10.34 57.61 -21.34
N ASP A 73 9.46 56.60 -21.28
CA ASP A 73 8.88 56.13 -20.00
C ASP A 73 9.62 54.94 -19.35
N SER A 74 10.85 54.62 -19.78
CA SER A 74 11.60 53.48 -19.24
C SER A 74 12.74 53.90 -18.29
N ASN A 75 12.40 54.23 -17.04
CA ASN A 75 13.37 54.30 -15.92
C ASN A 75 13.78 52.90 -15.38
N ASN A 76 13.53 51.83 -16.13
CA ASN A 76 13.97 50.48 -15.79
C ASN A 76 15.17 50.09 -16.67
N ASN A 77 16.32 50.61 -16.29
CA ASN A 77 17.61 50.27 -16.87
C ASN A 77 18.11 48.98 -16.20
N GLU A 78 17.47 47.85 -16.50
CA GLU A 78 18.06 46.53 -16.30
C GLU A 78 18.73 46.11 -17.61
N THR A 79 20.05 45.97 -17.54
CA THR A 79 20.88 45.32 -18.54
C THR A 79 20.32 43.92 -18.83
N VAL A 80 19.55 43.77 -19.92
CA VAL A 80 19.23 42.45 -20.49
C VAL A 80 20.53 41.92 -21.08
N ALA A 81 21.22 41.08 -20.31
CA ALA A 81 22.28 40.23 -20.83
C ALA A 81 21.66 39.30 -21.88
N ASP A 82 22.27 39.29 -23.05
CA ASP A 82 21.83 38.61 -24.25
C ASP A 82 21.79 37.08 -24.07
N ILE A 83 20.59 36.52 -23.88
CA ILE A 83 20.38 35.07 -23.76
C ILE A 83 20.67 34.35 -25.08
N SER A 84 20.80 35.09 -26.19
CA SER A 84 21.09 34.57 -27.52
C SER A 84 22.51 34.00 -27.62
N ALA A 85 23.46 34.51 -26.82
CA ALA A 85 24.82 33.95 -26.74
C ALA A 85 24.83 32.56 -26.05
N LEU A 86 24.02 32.39 -25.01
CA LEU A 86 23.77 31.10 -24.34
C LEU A 86 23.01 30.14 -25.26
N GLN A 87 21.97 30.61 -25.94
CA GLN A 87 21.19 29.79 -26.86
C GLN A 87 22.01 29.37 -28.09
N GLN A 88 22.88 30.22 -28.63
CA GLN A 88 23.77 29.85 -29.74
C GLN A 88 24.91 28.90 -29.31
N ALA A 89 25.43 29.02 -28.09
CA ALA A 89 26.46 28.11 -27.58
C ALA A 89 25.90 26.69 -27.34
N ILE A 90 24.67 26.60 -26.84
CA ILE A 90 23.92 25.35 -26.69
C ILE A 90 23.56 24.77 -28.06
N LEU A 91 23.08 25.59 -29.03
CA LEU A 91 22.75 25.12 -30.38
C LEU A 91 23.99 24.68 -31.21
N LYS A 92 25.18 25.20 -30.91
CA LYS A 92 26.43 24.86 -31.62
C LYS A 92 27.25 23.75 -30.93
N GLY A 93 26.81 23.24 -29.78
CA GLY A 93 27.51 22.17 -29.05
C GLY A 93 28.91 22.57 -28.56
N THR A 94 29.07 23.83 -28.13
CA THR A 94 30.38 24.35 -27.67
C THR A 94 30.46 24.28 -26.14
N ASP A 95 31.63 23.93 -25.61
CA ASP A 95 31.90 23.74 -24.18
C ASP A 95 31.48 24.97 -23.34
N LEU A 96 30.49 24.77 -22.47
CA LEU A 96 29.83 25.79 -21.64
C LEU A 96 30.79 26.46 -20.64
N ASN A 97 31.96 25.86 -20.40
CA ASN A 97 33.00 26.40 -19.51
C ASN A 97 33.68 27.68 -20.06
N ALA A 98 33.47 28.02 -21.34
CA ALA A 98 34.01 29.24 -21.95
C ALA A 98 33.08 30.47 -21.80
N LEU A 99 31.88 30.33 -21.23
CA LEU A 99 30.94 31.43 -20.96
C LEU A 99 31.05 32.02 -19.54
N GLU A 100 31.91 31.45 -18.69
CA GLU A 100 32.09 31.92 -17.31
C GLU A 100 32.92 33.22 -17.20
N GLU A 101 33.53 33.69 -18.29
CA GLU A 101 34.41 34.87 -18.28
C GLU A 101 33.69 36.21 -18.58
N THR A 102 32.35 36.24 -18.61
CA THR A 102 31.60 37.51 -18.83
C THR A 102 30.51 37.78 -17.79
N ALA A 103 30.68 37.28 -16.56
CA ALA A 103 29.88 37.68 -15.39
C ALA A 103 30.72 38.24 -14.22
N ALA A 104 32.05 38.25 -14.33
CA ALA A 104 32.95 38.91 -13.39
C ALA A 104 33.62 40.10 -14.10
N GLY A 105 33.32 41.32 -13.65
CA GLY A 105 33.76 42.54 -14.33
C GLY A 105 35.28 42.70 -14.43
N GLY A 106 35.74 43.09 -15.62
CA GLY A 106 36.88 43.98 -15.84
C GLY A 106 38.30 43.42 -15.65
N PRO A 107 39.28 43.81 -16.49
CA PRO A 107 40.59 43.20 -16.56
C PRO A 107 41.48 43.58 -15.37
N GLN A 108 42.24 42.59 -14.92
CA GLN A 108 43.33 42.69 -13.96
C GLN A 108 44.46 43.59 -14.50
N ALA A 109 44.67 44.73 -13.86
CA ALA A 109 45.93 45.46 -13.95
C ALA A 109 46.40 45.86 -12.55
N GLY A 110 47.23 45.00 -11.95
CA GLY A 110 48.25 45.40 -11.00
C GLY A 110 47.90 45.37 -9.51
N GLY A 111 48.25 44.25 -8.86
CA GLY A 111 48.86 44.25 -7.53
C GLY A 111 47.95 44.15 -6.30
N ASN A 112 48.05 42.97 -5.66
CA ASN A 112 47.78 42.67 -4.24
C ASN A 112 46.34 42.77 -3.71
N GLY A 113 45.78 41.61 -3.34
CA GLY A 113 44.62 41.51 -2.46
C GLY A 113 43.81 40.25 -2.68
N GLU A 114 44.26 39.14 -2.11
CA GLU A 114 43.58 37.85 -2.04
C GLU A 114 42.22 37.99 -1.35
N ASN A 115 41.13 37.55 -2.01
CA ASN A 115 39.88 36.97 -1.49
C ASN A 115 38.69 37.21 -2.46
N GLY A 116 38.54 36.31 -3.43
CA GLY A 116 37.31 36.06 -4.16
C GLY A 116 37.16 34.55 -4.30
N VAL A 117 36.17 33.97 -3.61
CA VAL A 117 36.02 32.54 -3.37
C VAL A 117 35.53 31.84 -4.63
N SER A 118 36.33 30.91 -5.17
CA SER A 118 35.88 29.93 -6.17
C SER A 118 34.96 28.91 -5.49
N LEU A 119 33.84 28.55 -6.11
CA LEU A 119 32.93 27.51 -5.62
C LEU A 119 33.47 26.08 -5.77
N SER A 120 34.74 25.93 -6.17
CA SER A 120 35.45 24.65 -6.07
C SER A 120 36.52 24.78 -4.98
N SER A 121 36.44 23.93 -3.96
CA SER A 121 37.36 23.73 -2.83
C SER A 121 37.19 24.62 -1.59
N ALA A 122 36.32 24.19 -0.67
CA ALA A 122 36.51 24.38 0.78
C ALA A 122 36.04 23.13 1.52
N SER A 123 37.02 22.37 2.04
CA SER A 123 36.85 21.27 2.99
C SER A 123 36.75 21.81 4.42
N PHE A 124 36.02 21.11 5.30
CA PHE A 124 36.17 21.32 6.75
C PHE A 124 36.93 20.14 7.39
N THR A 125 38.13 20.44 7.90
CA THR A 125 38.92 19.65 8.86
C THR A 125 38.47 20.00 10.28
N GLU A 126 37.82 19.05 10.98
CA GLU A 126 37.45 18.97 12.42
C GLU A 126 36.92 20.24 13.12
N GLY A 127 35.74 20.30 13.73
CA GLY A 127 34.70 19.34 14.01
C GLY A 127 33.63 20.04 14.86
N GLY A 128 32.38 19.94 14.43
CA GLY A 128 31.21 20.47 15.12
C GLY A 128 30.00 19.64 14.75
N HIS A 129 29.76 18.60 15.57
CA HIS A 129 28.46 17.93 15.85
C HIS A 129 27.65 17.47 14.61
N ILE A 130 27.68 16.23 14.11
CA ILE A 130 27.50 14.87 14.71
C ILE A 130 26.41 14.83 15.82
N SER A 131 25.37 13.99 15.83
CA SER A 131 24.97 12.78 15.06
C SER A 131 23.50 12.40 15.38
N ASN A 132 22.80 11.74 14.45
CA ASN A 132 21.86 10.61 14.60
C ASN A 132 21.35 10.30 13.16
N ILE A 133 21.68 9.23 12.44
CA ILE A 133 22.30 7.93 12.73
C ILE A 133 23.22 7.54 11.55
N TYR A 134 24.49 7.28 11.89
CA TYR A 134 25.43 6.37 11.22
C TYR A 134 25.19 4.99 11.89
N ALA A 135 25.36 3.82 11.29
CA ALA A 135 26.44 3.38 10.41
C ALA A 135 26.07 2.00 9.81
N ASN A 136 26.43 1.74 8.55
CA ASN A 136 27.67 1.02 8.23
C ASN A 136 27.64 0.53 6.77
N VAL A 137 28.36 1.23 5.89
CA VAL A 137 28.83 0.65 4.62
C VAL A 137 30.34 0.87 4.52
N GLU A 138 31.08 0.47 5.56
CA GLU A 138 32.54 0.30 5.50
C GLU A 138 32.93 -1.17 5.70
N ALA A 139 32.36 -2.06 4.89
CA ALA A 139 32.82 -3.45 4.81
C ALA A 139 32.77 -4.09 3.40
N ILE A 140 32.68 -3.30 2.32
CA ILE A 140 32.70 -3.87 0.95
C ILE A 140 34.14 -4.02 0.41
N ASP A 141 35.16 -3.49 1.09
CA ASP A 141 36.56 -3.64 0.63
C ASP A 141 37.36 -4.71 1.39
N ALA A 142 36.69 -5.56 2.18
CA ALA A 142 37.32 -6.65 2.94
C ALA A 142 36.95 -8.08 2.46
N LEU A 143 36.16 -8.25 1.41
CA LEU A 143 35.81 -9.58 0.88
C LEU A 143 36.26 -9.84 -0.57
N ALA A 144 37.28 -9.12 -1.03
CA ALA A 144 38.00 -9.48 -2.25
C ALA A 144 39.07 -10.58 -2.04
N LEU A 145 39.23 -11.13 -0.83
CA LEU A 145 40.35 -12.03 -0.54
C LEU A 145 40.07 -13.16 0.47
N ALA A 146 38.98 -13.90 0.31
CA ALA A 146 38.87 -15.25 0.89
C ALA A 146 37.93 -16.13 0.05
N ALA A 147 38.50 -16.74 -0.99
CA ALA A 147 37.89 -17.85 -1.69
C ALA A 147 37.63 -19.03 -0.73
N GLY A 148 36.46 -19.64 -0.81
CA GLY A 148 36.25 -21.03 -0.43
C GLY A 148 34.86 -21.38 0.08
N GLY A 149 34.04 -22.01 -0.77
CA GLY A 149 32.97 -22.91 -0.32
C GLY A 149 31.55 -22.51 -0.70
N ASP A 150 31.04 -23.17 -1.74
CA ASP A 150 29.65 -23.60 -1.98
C ASP A 150 28.49 -22.59 -1.99
N ASN A 151 28.06 -22.28 -3.23
CA ASN A 151 26.70 -22.48 -3.74
C ASN A 151 25.57 -22.53 -2.70
N SER A 152 25.08 -21.38 -2.27
CA SER A 152 23.69 -21.23 -1.81
C SER A 152 23.30 -19.76 -1.95
N PHE A 153 22.01 -19.53 -2.23
CA PHE A 153 21.35 -18.25 -2.51
C PHE A 153 21.38 -17.82 -3.99
N GLY A 154 20.53 -18.50 -4.75
CA GLY A 154 20.18 -18.19 -6.13
C GLY A 154 19.45 -16.86 -6.25
N VAL A 155 20.23 -15.79 -6.43
CA VAL A 155 19.77 -14.59 -7.13
C VAL A 155 20.01 -14.83 -8.62
N SER A 156 19.02 -15.36 -9.33
CA SER A 156 19.06 -15.44 -10.79
C SER A 156 18.65 -14.11 -11.39
N GLY A 157 19.63 -13.20 -11.51
CA GLY A 157 19.49 -11.92 -12.20
C GLY A 157 20.79 -11.57 -12.93
N GLY A 158 20.98 -12.14 -14.12
CA GLY A 158 21.86 -11.60 -15.18
C GLY A 158 23.29 -12.14 -15.26
N ASN A 159 23.58 -13.01 -16.25
CA ASN A 159 24.38 -12.75 -17.46
C ASN A 159 24.32 -14.04 -18.34
N ASP A 160 24.61 -14.08 -19.64
CA ASP A 160 25.97 -13.94 -20.14
C ASP A 160 26.00 -13.64 -21.66
N LEU A 161 26.59 -12.48 -21.97
CA LEU A 161 27.13 -12.14 -23.29
C LEU A 161 28.39 -12.99 -23.51
N GLY A 162 28.19 -14.18 -24.06
CA GLY A 162 29.29 -15.04 -24.54
C GLY A 162 29.97 -14.46 -25.77
N ILE A 163 30.91 -13.53 -25.58
CA ILE A 163 31.85 -13.09 -26.62
C ILE A 163 32.73 -14.27 -27.04
N LYS A 164 32.52 -14.78 -28.26
CA LYS A 164 33.56 -15.50 -29.02
C LYS A 164 34.02 -14.66 -30.20
N ASN A 165 35.23 -14.13 -30.05
CA ASN A 165 35.97 -13.36 -31.04
C ASN A 165 36.53 -14.26 -32.16
N THR A 166 36.13 -14.03 -33.40
CA THR A 166 36.94 -14.30 -34.61
C THR A 166 36.69 -13.26 -35.72
N ASN A 167 37.59 -12.28 -35.80
CA ASN A 167 38.13 -11.59 -36.99
C ASN A 167 37.20 -10.96 -38.06
N VAL A 168 36.86 -9.68 -37.83
CA VAL A 168 37.05 -8.47 -38.68
C VAL A 168 36.88 -8.57 -40.22
N THR A 169 35.83 -7.89 -40.74
CA THR A 169 35.97 -6.86 -41.78
C THR A 169 35.06 -5.67 -41.47
N THR A 170 35.66 -4.48 -41.51
CA THR A 170 35.20 -3.12 -41.18
C THR A 170 33.84 -2.67 -41.73
N GLU A 171 32.91 -2.31 -40.84
CA GLU A 171 32.08 -1.08 -40.86
C GLU A 171 31.87 -0.60 -39.41
N GLY A 172 31.79 0.72 -39.18
CA GLY A 172 31.91 1.37 -37.86
C GLY A 172 30.75 1.07 -36.87
N PRO A 173 30.94 1.32 -35.57
CA PRO A 173 30.00 0.90 -34.53
C PRO A 173 28.74 1.78 -34.54
N THR A 174 27.61 1.19 -34.91
CA THR A 174 26.27 1.75 -34.66
C THR A 174 25.88 1.44 -33.22
N LEU A 175 26.14 2.38 -32.32
CA LEU A 175 25.61 2.40 -30.96
C LEU A 175 24.44 3.38 -30.92
N PHE A 176 23.24 2.95 -31.35
CA PHE A 176 21.94 3.49 -30.92
C PHE A 176 20.88 2.43 -31.18
N GLY A 177 20.13 2.06 -30.13
CA GLY A 177 19.03 1.12 -30.20
C GLY A 177 17.89 1.67 -31.06
N GLY A 178 17.37 0.84 -31.94
CA GLY A 178 16.23 1.16 -32.80
C GLY A 178 15.59 -0.12 -33.28
N ILE A 179 14.26 -0.10 -33.37
CA ILE A 179 13.48 -1.06 -34.15
C ILE A 179 13.98 -0.95 -35.60
N GLU A 180 14.50 -2.04 -36.18
CA GLU A 180 14.88 -2.08 -37.60
C GLU A 180 13.60 -2.00 -38.47
N LEU A 181 13.24 -0.79 -38.92
CA LEU A 181 12.34 -0.66 -40.07
C LEU A 181 13.09 -1.11 -41.33
N SER A 182 12.43 -1.93 -42.17
CA SER A 182 12.95 -2.34 -43.48
C SER A 182 13.54 -1.15 -44.24
N SER A 183 14.74 -1.32 -44.80
CA SER A 183 15.50 -0.28 -45.54
C SER A 183 14.76 0.35 -46.72
N SER A 184 13.59 -0.16 -47.08
CA SER A 184 12.63 0.47 -47.99
C SER A 184 11.95 1.75 -47.46
N PHE A 185 12.07 2.07 -46.16
CA PHE A 185 11.49 3.28 -45.55
C PHE A 185 12.46 4.46 -45.44
N TYR A 186 13.77 4.23 -45.59
CA TYR A 186 14.80 5.25 -45.45
C TYR A 186 15.40 5.61 -46.82
N SER A 187 14.80 6.57 -47.52
CA SER A 187 15.48 7.31 -48.59
C SER A 187 15.26 8.81 -48.43
N ASP A 188 16.30 9.44 -47.89
CA ASP A 188 16.79 10.83 -47.93
C ASP A 188 15.91 12.05 -47.57
N ASP A 189 16.53 12.91 -46.75
CA ASP A 189 16.32 14.34 -46.46
C ASP A 189 15.09 14.78 -45.65
N ILE A 190 15.00 14.35 -44.38
CA ILE A 190 14.10 14.97 -43.38
C ILE A 190 14.78 14.97 -41.99
N SER A 191 15.84 15.75 -41.81
CA SER A 191 16.35 16.03 -40.46
C SER A 191 16.81 17.47 -40.35
N ASN A 192 15.98 18.32 -39.74
CA ASN A 192 16.34 19.33 -38.73
C ASN A 192 15.15 20.27 -38.43
N GLY A 193 14.62 20.23 -37.18
CA GLY A 193 13.83 21.32 -36.60
C GLY A 193 12.31 21.10 -36.37
N TYR A 194 11.85 19.94 -35.88
CA TYR A 194 10.44 19.54 -36.01
C TYR A 194 9.54 19.60 -34.75
N PHE A 195 10.02 20.02 -33.56
CA PHE A 195 9.23 19.84 -32.34
C PHE A 195 9.15 21.06 -31.42
N SER A 196 8.00 21.76 -31.44
CA SER A 196 7.49 22.42 -30.23
C SER A 196 5.99 22.83 -30.23
N ASN A 197 5.20 22.72 -31.31
CA ASN A 197 3.90 23.44 -31.36
C ASN A 197 2.61 22.66 -31.70
N LEU A 198 2.64 21.34 -31.90
CA LEU A 198 1.48 20.64 -32.49
C LEU A 198 0.31 20.37 -31.52
N GLY A 199 0.57 20.04 -30.25
CA GLY A 199 -0.50 19.84 -29.24
C GLY A 199 -1.32 21.11 -29.00
N THR A 200 -0.65 22.26 -29.01
CA THR A 200 -1.27 23.57 -28.88
C THR A 200 -2.11 23.95 -30.12
N ALA A 201 -1.71 23.53 -31.33
CA ALA A 201 -2.50 23.76 -32.56
C ALA A 201 -3.81 22.99 -32.58
N MET A 202 -3.77 21.74 -32.14
CA MET A 202 -4.93 20.85 -32.12
C MET A 202 -5.95 21.28 -31.06
N HIS A 203 -5.47 21.66 -29.87
CA HIS A 203 -6.32 22.21 -28.82
C HIS A 203 -7.03 23.51 -29.28
N ASN A 204 -6.29 24.44 -29.88
CA ASN A 204 -6.86 25.69 -30.38
C ASN A 204 -7.84 25.50 -31.54
N ALA A 205 -7.52 24.61 -32.50
CA ALA A 205 -8.37 24.33 -33.65
C ALA A 205 -9.67 23.62 -33.24
N TRP A 206 -9.61 22.75 -32.22
CA TRP A 206 -10.79 22.13 -31.62
C TRP A 206 -11.67 23.17 -30.90
N LEU A 207 -11.07 24.08 -30.12
CA LEU A 207 -11.78 25.19 -29.47
C LEU A 207 -12.47 26.12 -30.50
N ASP A 208 -11.92 26.25 -31.71
CA ASP A 208 -12.51 27.00 -32.83
C ASP A 208 -13.53 26.23 -33.68
N SER A 209 -13.63 24.91 -33.48
CA SER A 209 -14.55 24.08 -34.26
C SER A 209 -16.00 24.29 -33.84
N ALA A 210 -16.94 24.01 -34.75
CA ALA A 210 -18.37 24.08 -34.44
C ALA A 210 -18.77 23.14 -33.27
N GLU A 211 -17.99 22.09 -33.04
CA GLU A 211 -18.21 21.06 -32.03
C GLU A 211 -17.64 21.46 -30.67
N GLY A 212 -16.42 22.02 -30.63
CA GLY A 212 -15.86 22.63 -29.42
C GLY A 212 -16.65 23.85 -28.98
N VAL A 213 -17.09 24.70 -29.92
CA VAL A 213 -18.00 25.82 -29.60
C VAL A 213 -19.36 25.31 -29.12
N ALA A 214 -19.91 24.24 -29.71
CA ALA A 214 -21.17 23.64 -29.25
C ALA A 214 -21.03 23.01 -27.87
N GLN A 215 -19.95 22.28 -27.57
CA GLN A 215 -19.69 21.71 -26.25
C GLN A 215 -19.41 22.78 -25.20
N ILE A 216 -18.68 23.86 -25.53
CA ILE A 216 -18.50 25.00 -24.63
C ILE A 216 -19.85 25.65 -24.34
N ASN A 217 -20.71 25.79 -25.35
CA ASN A 217 -22.05 26.36 -25.16
C ASN A 217 -23.00 25.42 -24.40
N ASP A 218 -22.92 24.12 -24.64
CA ASP A 218 -23.70 23.09 -23.94
C ASP A 218 -23.24 22.98 -22.48
N MET A 219 -21.93 22.98 -22.22
CA MET A 219 -21.35 23.10 -20.88
C MET A 219 -21.82 24.41 -20.20
N LYS A 220 -21.85 25.55 -20.91
CA LYS A 220 -22.41 26.80 -20.38
C LYS A 220 -23.90 26.69 -20.05
N GLU A 221 -24.70 26.04 -20.89
CA GLU A 221 -26.14 25.84 -20.65
C GLU A 221 -26.42 24.83 -19.54
N GLN A 222 -25.65 23.75 -19.44
CA GLN A 222 -25.75 22.75 -18.37
C GLN A 222 -25.38 23.36 -17.02
N ILE A 223 -24.28 24.11 -16.95
CA ILE A 223 -23.88 24.82 -15.72
C ILE A 223 -24.94 25.89 -15.37
N LYS A 224 -25.43 26.65 -16.36
CA LYS A 224 -26.46 27.67 -16.13
C LYS A 224 -27.79 27.06 -15.66
N SER A 225 -28.23 25.95 -16.25
CA SER A 225 -29.42 25.19 -15.87
C SER A 225 -29.28 24.58 -14.47
N ALA A 226 -28.10 24.07 -14.11
CA ALA A 226 -27.78 23.58 -12.78
C ALA A 226 -27.84 24.70 -11.72
N LEU A 227 -27.27 25.88 -12.01
CA LEU A 227 -27.35 27.05 -11.13
C LEU A 227 -28.77 27.64 -11.03
N GLU A 228 -29.58 27.57 -12.10
CA GLU A 228 -30.96 28.05 -12.11
C GLU A 228 -31.95 27.09 -11.43
N ASN A 229 -31.68 25.78 -11.41
CA ASN A 229 -32.50 24.77 -10.72
C ASN A 229 -32.38 24.79 -9.18
N VAL A 230 -31.43 25.54 -8.62
CA VAL A 230 -31.31 25.82 -7.17
C VAL A 230 -32.40 26.81 -6.68
N LYS A 231 -33.37 27.20 -7.52
CA LYS A 231 -34.45 28.17 -7.22
C LYS A 231 -35.67 27.66 -6.45
N GLN A 232 -35.64 26.53 -5.75
CA GLN A 232 -36.76 26.13 -4.88
C GLN A 232 -36.46 26.45 -3.41
N PRO A 233 -37.17 27.43 -2.80
CA PRO A 233 -36.93 27.82 -1.42
C PRO A 233 -37.47 26.77 -0.45
N TYR A 234 -36.64 26.29 0.48
CA TYR A 234 -37.15 25.77 1.75
C TYR A 234 -37.62 26.93 2.63
N PRO A 235 -38.69 26.77 3.43
CA PRO A 235 -39.26 27.88 4.20
C PRO A 235 -38.27 28.43 5.22
N ASN A 236 -38.11 29.76 5.23
CA ASN A 236 -37.42 30.60 6.23
C ASN A 236 -35.95 31.00 6.02
N HIS A 237 -35.33 30.79 4.86
CA HIS A 237 -34.01 31.38 4.56
C HIS A 237 -34.03 32.24 3.28
N THR A 238 -34.17 33.55 3.44
CA THR A 238 -34.31 34.55 2.36
C THR A 238 -32.98 35.08 1.80
N GLN A 239 -31.87 34.33 1.86
CA GLN A 239 -30.55 34.82 1.40
C GLN A 239 -29.73 33.90 0.45
N ASN A 240 -30.28 32.82 -0.09
CA ASN A 240 -29.54 31.96 -1.04
C ASN A 240 -30.17 31.96 -2.45
N ALA A 241 -30.02 33.06 -3.18
CA ALA A 241 -30.30 33.07 -4.62
C ALA A 241 -29.22 33.86 -5.35
N PHE A 242 -28.44 33.19 -6.20
CA PHE A 242 -27.55 33.87 -7.14
C PHE A 242 -28.39 34.77 -8.07
N THR A 243 -27.98 36.02 -8.26
CA THR A 243 -28.62 36.85 -9.30
C THR A 243 -28.24 36.31 -10.68
N ALA A 244 -29.13 36.40 -11.68
CA ALA A 244 -28.87 35.90 -13.03
C ALA A 244 -27.54 36.45 -13.64
N LYS A 245 -27.16 37.67 -13.25
CA LYS A 245 -25.91 38.32 -13.65
C LYS A 245 -24.66 37.72 -13.02
N GLN A 246 -24.76 37.18 -11.79
CA GLN A 246 -23.66 36.46 -11.12
C GLN A 246 -23.47 35.07 -11.72
N ILE A 247 -24.55 34.39 -12.09
CA ILE A 247 -24.51 33.09 -12.79
C ILE A 247 -23.82 33.26 -14.14
N ASP A 248 -24.22 34.26 -14.93
CA ASP A 248 -23.62 34.51 -16.26
C ASP A 248 -22.14 34.90 -16.19
N ASN A 249 -21.70 35.62 -15.15
CA ASN A 249 -20.29 35.96 -14.97
C ASN A 249 -19.45 34.73 -14.60
N LEU A 250 -19.93 33.88 -13.66
CA LEU A 250 -19.24 32.65 -13.25
C LEU A 250 -19.09 31.65 -14.41
N VAL A 251 -20.16 31.48 -15.18
CA VAL A 251 -20.21 30.58 -16.34
C VAL A 251 -19.20 31.01 -17.42
N ASN A 252 -19.05 32.32 -17.64
CA ASN A 252 -18.09 32.83 -18.62
C ASN A 252 -16.64 32.80 -18.12
N GLU A 253 -16.40 33.01 -16.82
CA GLU A 253 -15.06 32.92 -16.23
C GLU A 253 -14.53 31.47 -16.23
N TYR A 254 -15.38 30.51 -15.85
CA TYR A 254 -15.06 29.08 -15.93
C TYR A 254 -14.78 28.62 -17.36
N ALA A 255 -15.61 29.06 -18.32
CA ALA A 255 -15.40 28.74 -19.72
C ALA A 255 -14.07 29.31 -20.25
N ASN A 256 -13.71 30.54 -19.90
CA ASN A 256 -12.45 31.17 -20.34
C ASN A 256 -11.20 30.51 -19.74
N LEU A 257 -11.28 30.03 -18.49
CA LEU A 257 -10.19 29.28 -17.84
C LEU A 257 -9.95 27.91 -18.48
N LYS A 258 -11.00 27.25 -18.97
CA LYS A 258 -10.93 25.92 -19.61
C LYS A 258 -10.72 25.95 -21.12
N SER A 259 -10.73 27.14 -21.75
CA SER A 259 -10.61 27.32 -23.21
C SER A 259 -9.54 28.35 -23.62
N ALA A 260 -8.53 28.56 -22.77
CA ALA A 260 -7.43 29.48 -23.07
C ALA A 260 -6.56 28.96 -24.23
N LYS A 261 -6.27 29.83 -25.22
CA LYS A 261 -5.48 29.48 -26.42
C LYS A 261 -4.02 29.92 -26.28
N GLU A 262 -3.09 29.10 -26.76
CA GLU A 262 -1.66 29.41 -26.80
C GLU A 262 -1.09 29.44 -28.26
N PRO A 263 -0.04 30.21 -28.60
CA PRO A 263 0.41 30.39 -30.00
C PRO A 263 1.18 29.18 -30.60
N VAL A 264 1.13 29.00 -31.93
CA VAL A 264 1.65 27.81 -32.66
C VAL A 264 2.35 28.17 -34.00
N ASP A 265 3.53 27.58 -34.28
CA ASP A 265 4.25 27.62 -35.58
C ASP A 265 4.04 26.34 -36.44
N SER A 266 4.06 26.46 -37.77
CA SER A 266 3.32 25.62 -38.74
C SER A 266 4.14 24.92 -39.84
N SER A 267 5.43 24.65 -39.66
CA SER A 267 6.28 24.12 -40.74
C SER A 267 6.72 22.67 -40.54
N ASN A 268 5.96 21.68 -41.08
CA ASN A 268 6.45 20.47 -41.80
C ASN A 268 5.53 19.21 -41.66
N SER A 269 5.15 18.53 -42.77
CA SER A 269 4.43 17.25 -42.82
C SER A 269 4.94 16.34 -43.97
N ALA A 270 4.85 15.00 -43.86
CA ALA A 270 5.29 14.02 -44.88
C ALA A 270 4.15 13.12 -45.37
N ASN A 271 4.21 12.65 -46.64
CA ASN A 271 3.09 12.02 -47.37
C ASN A 271 3.38 10.53 -47.73
N LEU A 272 2.58 9.58 -47.23
CA LEU A 272 2.74 8.11 -47.37
C LEU A 272 1.69 7.43 -48.29
N THR A 273 1.38 8.02 -49.45
CA THR A 273 0.22 7.70 -50.33
C THR A 273 0.26 6.40 -51.18
N ASN A 274 1.01 5.36 -50.84
CA ASN A 274 1.02 4.12 -51.67
C ASN A 274 0.23 2.95 -51.03
N THR A 275 -0.91 2.61 -51.63
CA THR A 275 -1.99 1.73 -51.13
C THR A 275 -1.59 0.27 -50.87
N ASN A 276 -0.46 -0.22 -51.42
CA ASN A 276 0.07 -1.56 -51.14
C ASN A 276 0.70 -1.70 -49.74
N ASN A 277 0.87 -0.58 -49.03
CA ASN A 277 1.47 -0.56 -47.70
C ASN A 277 0.45 -0.54 -46.56
N LEU A 278 -0.86 -0.36 -46.80
CA LEU A 278 -1.86 -0.21 -45.72
C LEU A 278 -2.03 -1.48 -44.88
N SER A 279 -2.12 -2.66 -45.49
CA SER A 279 -2.15 -3.92 -44.71
C SER A 279 -0.89 -4.06 -43.87
N ARG A 280 0.29 -3.82 -44.46
CA ARG A 280 1.59 -3.88 -43.77
C ARG A 280 1.70 -2.80 -42.68
N LEU A 281 1.11 -1.63 -42.89
CA LEU A 281 1.05 -0.52 -41.93
C LEU A 281 0.27 -0.95 -40.70
N PHE A 282 -0.94 -1.48 -40.88
CA PHE A 282 -1.74 -2.02 -39.78
C PHE A 282 -1.11 -3.27 -39.15
N ASP A 283 -0.44 -4.12 -39.93
CA ASP A 283 0.30 -5.29 -39.41
C ASP A 283 1.49 -4.88 -38.53
N THR A 284 2.14 -3.75 -38.85
CA THR A 284 3.40 -3.25 -38.24
C THR A 284 3.16 -2.24 -37.10
N LEU A 285 2.17 -1.36 -37.23
CA LEU A 285 1.96 -0.23 -36.32
C LEU A 285 0.79 -0.41 -35.35
N GLY A 286 -0.20 -1.26 -35.66
CA GLY A 286 -1.24 -1.68 -34.71
C GLY A 286 -1.87 -0.52 -33.90
N THR A 287 -1.66 -0.54 -32.58
CA THR A 287 -2.14 0.42 -31.56
C THR A 287 -1.57 1.83 -31.70
N GLN A 288 -0.48 2.02 -32.46
CA GLN A 288 0.12 3.34 -32.69
C GLN A 288 -0.70 4.19 -33.68
N VAL A 289 -1.79 3.64 -34.23
CA VAL A 289 -2.58 4.20 -35.34
C VAL A 289 -3.83 4.90 -34.79
N ARG A 290 -3.84 6.23 -34.72
CA ARG A 290 -5.06 7.03 -34.50
C ARG A 290 -5.80 7.25 -35.82
N ILE A 291 -7.12 7.10 -35.83
CA ILE A 291 -7.94 7.21 -37.05
C ILE A 291 -8.74 8.51 -37.08
N GLY A 292 -8.29 9.46 -37.89
CA GLY A 292 -9.06 10.64 -38.30
C GLY A 292 -9.91 10.38 -39.55
N GLN A 293 -10.81 11.32 -39.90
CA GLN A 293 -11.83 11.16 -40.96
C GLN A 293 -11.34 10.57 -42.30
N LYS A 294 -10.09 10.85 -42.70
CA LYS A 294 -9.42 10.29 -43.90
C LYS A 294 -7.91 10.12 -43.70
N THR A 295 -7.46 10.18 -42.46
CA THR A 295 -6.04 10.30 -42.10
C THR A 295 -5.71 9.33 -41.00
N ILE A 296 -4.62 8.59 -41.16
CA ILE A 296 -4.02 7.77 -40.13
C ILE A 296 -2.91 8.61 -39.49
N GLU A 297 -2.93 8.77 -38.18
CA GLU A 297 -1.81 9.33 -37.43
C GLU A 297 -1.06 8.21 -36.70
N ILE A 298 0.28 8.25 -36.73
CA ILE A 298 1.12 7.21 -36.13
C ILE A 298 1.94 7.84 -35.00
N ASP A 299 1.70 7.43 -33.75
CA ASP A 299 2.47 7.85 -32.57
C ASP A 299 3.31 6.68 -32.03
N GLY A 300 4.64 6.83 -32.02
CA GLY A 300 5.54 5.87 -31.36
C GLY A 300 6.42 6.59 -30.36
N HIS A 301 6.80 5.92 -29.26
CA HIS A 301 7.63 6.48 -28.18
C HIS A 301 9.00 7.06 -28.65
N GLN A 302 9.38 6.87 -29.92
CA GLN A 302 10.63 7.36 -30.53
C GLN A 302 10.46 7.94 -31.96
N PHE A 303 9.23 8.04 -32.50
CA PHE A 303 8.97 8.56 -33.87
C PHE A 303 8.31 9.93 -33.85
N GLN A 304 8.58 10.78 -34.85
CA GLN A 304 7.75 11.97 -35.09
C GLN A 304 6.42 11.54 -35.71
N LYS A 305 5.32 12.13 -35.23
CA LYS A 305 3.96 11.92 -35.72
C LYS A 305 3.90 11.93 -37.25
N ALA A 306 3.51 10.82 -37.86
CA ALA A 306 3.33 10.69 -39.30
C ALA A 306 1.85 10.66 -39.66
N THR A 307 1.43 11.47 -40.64
CA THR A 307 0.04 11.49 -41.12
C THR A 307 -0.04 10.88 -42.53
N ALA A 308 -0.84 9.84 -42.71
CA ALA A 308 -1.08 9.20 -44.00
C ALA A 308 -2.54 9.37 -44.43
N SER A 309 -2.78 9.92 -45.62
CA SER A 309 -4.13 10.01 -46.17
C SER A 309 -4.52 8.72 -46.88
N ILE A 310 -5.73 8.23 -46.63
CA ILE A 310 -6.26 7.06 -47.32
C ILE A 310 -6.98 7.52 -48.59
N PRO A 311 -6.66 6.94 -49.78
CA PRO A 311 -7.30 7.33 -51.02
C PRO A 311 -8.81 7.05 -50.98
N GLU A 312 -9.63 8.00 -51.43
CA GLU A 312 -11.11 7.88 -51.38
C GLU A 312 -11.62 6.65 -52.13
N GLU A 313 -10.95 6.24 -53.21
CA GLU A 313 -11.25 5.04 -53.99
C GLU A 313 -11.04 3.73 -53.22
N SER A 314 -10.29 3.79 -52.12
CA SER A 314 -10.03 2.65 -51.23
C SER A 314 -11.04 2.56 -50.09
N ILE A 315 -11.99 3.51 -50.00
CA ILE A 315 -12.99 3.61 -48.93
C ILE A 315 -14.39 3.30 -49.47
N GLU A 316 -15.02 2.23 -48.98
CA GLU A 316 -16.44 1.95 -49.20
C GLU A 316 -17.25 2.37 -47.96
N LYS A 317 -18.12 3.39 -48.11
CA LYS A 317 -18.94 3.90 -47.01
C LYS A 317 -20.09 2.95 -46.64
N ILE A 318 -20.36 2.79 -45.34
CA ILE A 318 -21.44 1.95 -44.83
C ILE A 318 -22.65 2.83 -44.50
N GLY A 319 -23.48 3.12 -45.50
CA GLY A 319 -24.62 4.02 -45.35
C GLY A 319 -24.24 5.41 -44.83
N ASP A 320 -25.09 6.00 -43.98
CA ASP A 320 -24.86 7.32 -43.36
C ASP A 320 -24.27 7.24 -41.93
N SER A 321 -23.81 6.04 -41.54
CA SER A 321 -23.42 5.66 -40.17
C SER A 321 -22.16 6.37 -39.65
N GLY A 322 -21.29 6.82 -40.56
CA GLY A 322 -19.95 7.31 -40.24
C GLY A 322 -18.85 6.24 -40.37
N TRP A 323 -19.23 4.97 -40.59
CA TRP A 323 -18.32 3.84 -40.78
C TRP A 323 -17.96 3.58 -42.26
N GLY A 324 -16.76 3.04 -42.51
CA GLY A 324 -16.31 2.65 -43.84
C GLY A 324 -15.42 1.40 -43.86
N LEU A 325 -15.51 0.64 -44.95
CA LEU A 325 -14.62 -0.48 -45.27
C LEU A 325 -13.42 0.02 -46.07
N ILE A 326 -12.22 -0.33 -45.62
CA ILE A 326 -10.97 -0.01 -46.28
C ILE A 326 -10.52 -1.21 -47.10
N LYS A 327 -10.29 -0.99 -48.38
CA LYS A 327 -9.92 -2.02 -49.36
C LYS A 327 -8.44 -1.93 -49.72
N ASN A 328 -7.81 -3.08 -49.88
CA ASN A 328 -6.46 -3.16 -50.46
C ASN A 328 -6.51 -2.89 -51.98
N ALA A 329 -5.34 -2.88 -52.63
CA ALA A 329 -5.23 -2.70 -54.08
C ALA A 329 -5.93 -3.79 -54.92
N ALA A 330 -6.20 -4.96 -54.33
CA ALA A 330 -6.99 -6.02 -54.96
C ALA A 330 -8.52 -5.84 -54.77
N GLY A 331 -8.95 -4.79 -54.07
CA GLY A 331 -10.35 -4.49 -53.78
C GLY A 331 -10.92 -5.30 -52.60
N GLU A 332 -10.08 -6.01 -51.87
CA GLU A 332 -10.49 -6.84 -50.73
C GLU A 332 -10.53 -5.99 -49.45
N PRO A 333 -11.61 -6.05 -48.64
CA PRO A 333 -11.67 -5.38 -47.35
C PRO A 333 -10.60 -5.90 -46.38
N VAL A 334 -9.84 -4.99 -45.78
CA VAL A 334 -8.77 -5.27 -44.81
C VAL A 334 -8.99 -4.61 -43.45
N ALA A 335 -9.76 -3.52 -43.40
CA ALA A 335 -10.17 -2.88 -42.16
C ALA A 335 -11.58 -2.30 -42.26
N VAL A 336 -12.26 -2.18 -41.13
CA VAL A 336 -13.43 -1.33 -40.94
C VAL A 336 -13.08 -0.28 -39.90
N MET A 337 -13.39 0.98 -40.22
CA MET A 337 -12.99 2.10 -39.37
C MET A 337 -13.90 3.32 -39.60
N PRO A 338 -13.81 4.34 -38.74
CA PRO A 338 -14.51 5.60 -38.91
C PRO A 338 -13.97 6.39 -40.11
N ILE A 339 -14.87 7.00 -40.89
CA ILE A 339 -14.51 7.79 -42.09
C ILE A 339 -15.15 9.19 -42.06
N GLY A 340 -15.59 9.62 -40.88
CA GLY A 340 -16.40 10.79 -40.60
C GLY A 340 -16.84 10.80 -39.14
N LYS A 341 -17.69 11.76 -38.75
CA LYS A 341 -18.32 11.74 -37.42
C LYS A 341 -19.17 10.49 -37.26
N ILE A 342 -18.84 9.66 -36.27
CA ILE A 342 -19.61 8.46 -35.92
C ILE A 342 -21.00 8.88 -35.46
N LYS A 343 -22.03 8.22 -35.99
CA LYS A 343 -23.44 8.50 -35.64
C LYS A 343 -24.12 7.32 -34.94
N THR A 344 -23.49 6.15 -34.97
CA THR A 344 -23.99 4.88 -34.44
C THR A 344 -22.80 3.99 -34.07
N GLY A 345 -22.93 3.13 -33.07
CA GLY A 345 -21.98 2.03 -32.88
C GLY A 345 -22.00 1.04 -34.04
N LEU A 346 -21.08 0.07 -34.05
CA LEU A 346 -20.92 -0.92 -35.11
C LEU A 346 -21.25 -2.32 -34.59
N LYS A 347 -22.10 -3.06 -35.31
CA LYS A 347 -22.31 -4.50 -35.10
C LYS A 347 -21.88 -5.28 -36.33
N LEU A 348 -20.98 -6.25 -36.17
CA LEU A 348 -20.57 -7.16 -37.23
C LEU A 348 -21.27 -8.51 -37.09
N GLY A 349 -21.72 -9.06 -38.22
CA GLY A 349 -22.32 -10.39 -38.31
C GLY A 349 -21.98 -11.11 -39.62
N VAL A 350 -22.26 -12.41 -39.70
CA VAL A 350 -22.07 -13.18 -40.94
C VAL A 350 -23.29 -13.01 -41.86
N GLY A 351 -23.06 -12.71 -43.14
CA GLY A 351 -24.11 -12.56 -44.14
C GLY A 351 -23.57 -12.22 -45.53
N ASN A 352 -24.42 -11.64 -46.39
CA ASN A 352 -24.08 -11.38 -47.79
C ASN A 352 -24.13 -9.87 -48.14
N GLY A 353 -23.50 -9.02 -47.32
CA GLY A 353 -23.42 -7.57 -47.56
C GLY A 353 -24.63 -6.77 -47.07
N GLU A 354 -25.37 -7.28 -46.08
CA GLU A 354 -26.56 -6.61 -45.53
C GLU A 354 -26.15 -5.46 -44.60
N ILE A 355 -26.81 -4.30 -44.73
CA ILE A 355 -26.70 -3.17 -43.81
C ILE A 355 -28.06 -2.96 -43.13
N GLY A 356 -28.07 -2.92 -41.81
CA GLY A 356 -29.27 -2.67 -41.00
C GLY A 356 -28.99 -1.71 -39.85
N ASN A 357 -30.06 -1.23 -39.21
CA ASN A 357 -29.98 -0.41 -38.00
C ASN A 357 -30.63 -1.17 -36.85
N GLU A 358 -29.92 -1.30 -35.74
CA GLU A 358 -30.38 -1.87 -34.50
C GLU A 358 -30.25 -0.85 -33.37
N THR A 359 -30.83 -1.15 -32.22
CA THR A 359 -30.73 -0.32 -31.03
C THR A 359 -30.30 -1.20 -29.88
N LEU A 360 -29.22 -0.83 -29.22
CA LEU A 360 -28.74 -1.46 -28.00
C LEU A 360 -29.17 -0.60 -26.82
N THR A 361 -29.93 -1.18 -25.89
CA THR A 361 -30.23 -0.54 -24.62
C THR A 361 -29.32 -1.12 -23.55
N THR A 362 -28.40 -0.30 -23.05
CA THR A 362 -27.57 -0.62 -21.90
C THR A 362 -28.12 0.10 -20.68
N SER A 363 -27.98 -0.53 -19.51
CA SER A 363 -28.36 0.06 -18.22
C SER A 363 -27.08 0.23 -17.43
N THR A 364 -26.67 1.47 -17.16
CA THR A 364 -25.55 1.81 -16.28
C THR A 364 -26.09 2.22 -14.92
N ASN A 365 -25.54 1.67 -13.85
CA ASN A 365 -25.85 2.07 -12.48
C ASN A 365 -24.69 2.93 -11.96
N GLU A 366 -24.98 4.17 -11.57
CA GLU A 366 -23.99 5.12 -11.05
C GLU A 366 -24.39 5.61 -9.65
N ASN A 367 -23.38 5.84 -8.81
CA ASN A 367 -23.53 6.41 -7.47
C ASN A 367 -22.94 7.83 -7.45
N ALA A 368 -23.70 8.82 -6.98
CA ALA A 368 -23.23 10.19 -6.80
C ALA A 368 -23.28 10.62 -5.33
N HIS A 369 -22.26 11.35 -4.88
CA HIS A 369 -22.12 11.85 -3.52
C HIS A 369 -22.22 13.37 -3.50
N VAL A 370 -23.11 13.91 -2.68
CA VAL A 370 -23.34 15.35 -2.54
C VAL A 370 -22.88 15.82 -1.17
N ILE A 371 -21.94 16.77 -1.11
CA ILE A 371 -21.46 17.41 0.12
C ILE A 371 -21.96 18.84 0.18
N SER A 372 -22.55 19.23 1.31
CA SER A 372 -23.03 20.59 1.57
C SER A 372 -22.45 21.16 2.85
N HIS A 373 -21.93 22.39 2.83
CA HIS A 373 -21.44 23.11 4.02
C HIS A 373 -21.41 24.62 3.78
N GLY A 374 -21.71 25.46 4.77
CA GLY A 374 -21.47 26.91 4.68
C GLY A 374 -22.06 27.64 3.46
N GLY A 375 -23.15 27.12 2.87
CA GLY A 375 -23.75 27.64 1.63
C GLY A 375 -23.12 27.10 0.32
N VAL A 376 -22.10 26.26 0.41
CA VAL A 376 -21.44 25.57 -0.69
C VAL A 376 -22.00 24.15 -0.84
N GLN A 377 -22.29 23.71 -2.07
CA GLN A 377 -22.67 22.33 -2.39
C GLN A 377 -21.78 21.82 -3.52
N LYS A 378 -21.19 20.63 -3.36
CA LYS A 378 -20.35 19.97 -4.38
C LYS A 378 -20.80 18.53 -4.59
N ILE A 379 -20.74 18.07 -5.84
CA ILE A 379 -21.11 16.72 -6.27
C ILE A 379 -19.86 15.98 -6.71
N PHE A 380 -19.77 14.72 -6.32
CA PHE A 380 -18.67 13.82 -6.61
C PHE A 380 -19.23 12.50 -7.15
N THR A 381 -18.56 11.91 -8.13
CA THR A 381 -18.93 10.60 -8.71
C THR A 381 -18.48 9.43 -7.83
N ASN A 382 -17.74 9.71 -6.76
CA ASN A 382 -17.30 8.74 -5.77
C ASN A 382 -17.19 9.39 -4.37
N TYR A 383 -17.23 8.59 -3.31
CA TYR A 383 -17.18 9.07 -1.92
C TYR A 383 -15.81 9.67 -1.57
N THR A 384 -14.75 9.22 -2.23
CA THR A 384 -13.36 9.60 -1.94
C THR A 384 -13.10 11.07 -2.24
N ASP A 385 -13.49 11.55 -3.41
CA ASP A 385 -13.34 12.97 -3.76
C ASP A 385 -14.22 13.85 -2.88
N ALA A 386 -15.37 13.32 -2.48
CA ALA A 386 -16.27 13.95 -1.51
C ALA A 386 -15.59 14.11 -0.14
N ASP A 387 -14.91 13.08 0.34
CA ASP A 387 -14.19 13.05 1.61
C ASP A 387 -12.90 13.89 1.58
N ASN A 388 -12.12 13.82 0.49
CA ASN A 388 -10.97 14.68 0.26
C ASN A 388 -11.37 16.16 0.22
N TYR A 389 -12.51 16.46 -0.41
CA TYR A 389 -13.06 17.80 -0.37
C TYR A 389 -13.47 18.20 1.04
N MET A 390 -14.17 17.35 1.80
CA MET A 390 -14.51 17.61 3.21
C MET A 390 -13.25 17.87 4.06
N LYS A 391 -12.18 17.08 3.89
CA LYS A 391 -10.89 17.32 4.57
C LYS A 391 -10.25 18.64 4.14
N SER A 392 -10.30 18.98 2.85
CA SER A 392 -9.73 20.23 2.32
C SER A 392 -10.40 21.49 2.86
N ILE A 393 -11.68 21.41 3.25
CA ILE A 393 -12.40 22.48 3.94
C ILE A 393 -12.21 22.44 5.46
N GLY A 394 -11.23 21.67 5.95
CA GLY A 394 -10.87 21.55 7.36
C GLY A 394 -11.92 20.82 8.19
N MET A 395 -12.47 19.73 7.66
CA MET A 395 -13.44 18.90 8.36
C MET A 395 -12.91 18.41 9.71
N HIS A 396 -13.72 18.62 10.75
CA HIS A 396 -13.49 18.11 12.09
C HIS A 396 -14.83 17.90 12.81
N TYR A 397 -14.79 17.23 13.97
CA TYR A 397 -15.97 16.91 14.76
C TYR A 397 -16.10 17.88 15.94
N ILE A 398 -17.33 18.31 16.22
CA ILE A 398 -17.67 19.07 17.43
C ILE A 398 -18.88 18.44 18.13
N ASP A 399 -19.01 18.68 19.43
CA ASP A 399 -20.21 18.32 20.18
C ASP A 399 -21.43 19.04 19.59
N ASN A 400 -22.51 18.29 19.38
CA ASN A 400 -23.71 18.86 18.80
C ASN A 400 -24.47 19.68 19.84
N PRO A 401 -24.62 21.01 19.66
CA PRO A 401 -25.32 21.86 20.62
C PRO A 401 -26.83 21.57 20.74
N ALA A 402 -27.39 20.75 19.82
CA ALA A 402 -28.78 20.28 19.86
C ALA A 402 -28.95 18.88 20.47
N TYR A 403 -27.87 18.26 20.96
CA TYR A 403 -27.93 16.96 21.63
C TYR A 403 -28.50 17.10 23.05
N ASP A 404 -29.57 16.34 23.33
CA ASP A 404 -30.13 16.19 24.66
C ASP A 404 -29.90 14.74 25.13
N PRO A 405 -29.01 14.51 26.12
CA PRO A 405 -28.69 13.17 26.60
C PRO A 405 -29.86 12.46 27.30
N MET A 406 -30.96 13.16 27.61
CA MET A 406 -32.17 12.55 28.19
C MET A 406 -33.24 12.15 27.16
N ASN A 407 -33.05 12.45 25.86
CA ASN A 407 -34.00 12.11 24.80
C ASN A 407 -33.37 11.17 23.76
N PRO A 408 -33.76 9.89 23.68
CA PRO A 408 -33.18 8.90 22.77
C PRO A 408 -33.50 9.15 21.27
N MET A 409 -34.31 10.18 20.95
CA MET A 409 -34.56 10.66 19.58
C MET A 409 -33.89 12.02 19.29
N SER A 410 -32.99 12.50 20.15
CA SER A 410 -32.29 13.76 19.91
C SER A 410 -31.25 13.66 18.78
N ALA A 411 -30.83 14.81 18.26
CA ALA A 411 -29.81 14.92 17.22
C ALA A 411 -28.49 14.25 17.67
N PRO A 412 -27.64 13.72 16.76
CA PRO A 412 -26.44 12.96 17.13
C PRO A 412 -25.54 13.72 18.11
N SER A 413 -24.86 13.03 19.04
CA SER A 413 -24.03 13.67 20.07
C SER A 413 -22.87 14.50 19.53
N ILE A 414 -22.39 14.16 18.33
CA ILE A 414 -21.34 14.87 17.60
C ILE A 414 -21.81 15.16 16.16
N ILE A 415 -21.40 16.31 15.62
CA ILE A 415 -21.64 16.71 14.23
C ILE A 415 -20.34 17.06 13.52
N THR A 416 -20.32 16.80 12.21
CA THR A 416 -19.18 17.13 11.34
C THR A 416 -19.30 18.57 10.84
N VAL A 417 -18.24 19.36 10.96
CA VAL A 417 -18.20 20.77 10.56
C VAL A 417 -16.94 21.10 9.74
N ASP A 418 -17.00 22.16 8.95
CA ASP A 418 -15.84 22.72 8.24
C ASP A 418 -14.94 23.57 9.17
N SER A 419 -13.82 24.08 8.66
CA SER A 419 -12.85 24.90 9.41
C SER A 419 -13.45 26.17 10.03
N ASN A 420 -14.62 26.60 9.55
CA ASN A 420 -15.34 27.79 10.01
C ASN A 420 -16.52 27.43 10.94
N GLY A 421 -16.71 26.15 11.27
CA GLY A 421 -17.77 25.66 12.15
C GLY A 421 -19.13 25.46 11.47
N ASN A 422 -19.22 25.49 10.13
CA ASN A 422 -20.47 25.19 9.43
C ASN A 422 -20.68 23.68 9.34
N GLN A 423 -21.90 23.22 9.62
CA GLN A 423 -22.25 21.80 9.50
C GLN A 423 -22.07 21.29 8.06
N ILE A 424 -21.33 20.19 7.94
CA ILE A 424 -21.15 19.45 6.70
C ILE A 424 -22.22 18.34 6.65
N SER A 425 -23.00 18.28 5.57
CA SER A 425 -23.94 17.19 5.30
C SER A 425 -23.55 16.44 4.03
N SER A 426 -23.60 15.11 4.07
CA SER A 426 -23.31 14.22 2.94
C SER A 426 -24.56 13.42 2.56
N TYR A 427 -24.83 13.27 1.26
CA TYR A 427 -25.94 12.49 0.73
C TYR A 427 -25.50 11.60 -0.43
N GLN A 428 -25.90 10.33 -0.43
CA GLN A 428 -25.67 9.38 -1.53
C GLN A 428 -26.93 9.29 -2.40
N ALA A 429 -26.76 9.51 -3.70
CA ALA A 429 -27.80 9.38 -4.71
C ALA A 429 -27.47 8.23 -5.67
N TYR A 430 -28.40 7.27 -5.81
CA TYR A 430 -28.30 6.15 -6.75
C TYR A 430 -29.01 6.52 -8.06
N SER A 431 -28.36 6.34 -9.20
CA SER A 431 -28.92 6.56 -10.53
C SER A 431 -28.80 5.30 -11.39
N SER A 432 -29.88 4.90 -12.03
CA SER A 432 -29.87 3.88 -13.10
C SER A 432 -30.20 4.60 -14.40
N THR A 433 -29.20 4.82 -15.24
CA THR A 433 -29.35 5.43 -16.56
C THR A 433 -29.45 4.35 -17.62
N THR A 434 -30.60 4.26 -18.29
CA THR A 434 -30.74 3.45 -19.51
C THR A 434 -30.26 4.28 -20.69
N HIS A 435 -29.11 3.93 -21.25
CA HIS A 435 -28.60 4.53 -22.48
C HIS A 435 -29.03 3.70 -23.69
N THR A 436 -29.39 4.37 -24.77
CA THR A 436 -29.88 3.72 -25.98
C THR A 436 -28.96 4.09 -27.14
N THR A 437 -28.06 3.19 -27.49
CA THR A 437 -27.09 3.38 -28.56
C THR A 437 -27.66 2.81 -29.85
N ASN A 438 -27.77 3.64 -30.90
CA ASN A 438 -28.08 3.15 -32.23
C ASN A 438 -26.87 2.42 -32.80
N LEU A 439 -27.08 1.25 -33.37
CA LEU A 439 -26.05 0.41 -33.99
C LEU A 439 -26.28 0.33 -35.50
N THR A 440 -25.21 0.44 -36.27
CA THR A 440 -25.18 0.01 -37.67
C THR A 440 -24.73 -1.45 -37.71
N THR A 441 -25.63 -2.34 -38.11
CA THR A 441 -25.32 -3.75 -38.34
C THR A 441 -24.81 -3.96 -39.75
N LEU A 442 -23.58 -4.42 -39.89
CA LEU A 442 -22.97 -4.81 -41.16
C LEU A 442 -22.75 -6.33 -41.18
N LYS A 443 -23.37 -7.02 -42.13
CA LYS A 443 -23.14 -8.46 -42.32
C LYS A 443 -22.32 -8.76 -43.56
N LEU A 444 -21.19 -9.41 -43.40
CA LEU A 444 -20.25 -9.74 -44.49
C LEU A 444 -20.01 -11.25 -44.60
N PRO A 445 -19.52 -11.74 -45.76
CA PRO A 445 -19.13 -13.13 -45.90
C PRO A 445 -18.02 -13.48 -44.89
N ALA A 446 -18.07 -14.70 -44.34
CA ALA A 446 -17.09 -15.15 -43.34
C ALA A 446 -15.64 -15.05 -43.83
N SER A 447 -15.38 -15.31 -45.12
CA SER A 447 -14.04 -15.17 -45.73
C SER A 447 -13.53 -13.73 -45.76
N THR A 448 -14.44 -12.75 -45.82
CA THR A 448 -14.11 -11.32 -45.77
C THR A 448 -13.84 -10.90 -44.34
N LEU A 449 -14.69 -11.31 -43.40
CA LEU A 449 -14.54 -10.99 -41.98
C LEU A 449 -13.21 -11.51 -41.41
N ALA A 450 -12.80 -12.73 -41.78
CA ALA A 450 -11.59 -13.37 -41.25
C ALA A 450 -10.29 -12.58 -41.46
N ASN A 451 -10.26 -11.65 -42.44
CA ASN A 451 -9.11 -10.80 -42.72
C ASN A 451 -9.24 -9.38 -42.18
N LEU A 452 -10.39 -9.04 -41.60
CA LEU A 452 -10.76 -7.68 -41.23
C LEU A 452 -10.19 -7.30 -39.87
N ARG A 453 -9.65 -6.08 -39.76
CA ARG A 453 -9.39 -5.41 -38.48
C ARG A 453 -10.47 -4.36 -38.21
N VAL A 454 -10.88 -4.24 -36.95
CA VAL A 454 -11.90 -3.29 -36.51
C VAL A 454 -11.21 -2.21 -35.70
N PHE A 455 -11.40 -0.95 -36.05
CA PHE A 455 -10.86 0.20 -35.33
C PHE A 455 -12.00 1.13 -34.91
N GLY A 456 -12.01 1.63 -33.68
CA GLY A 456 -12.79 2.81 -33.34
C GLY A 456 -12.04 4.12 -33.63
N SER A 457 -12.49 5.18 -33.00
CA SER A 457 -12.12 6.58 -33.22
C SER A 457 -11.40 7.17 -32.01
N ASP A 458 -11.29 8.51 -31.98
CA ASP A 458 -10.77 9.25 -30.82
C ASP A 458 -11.87 9.64 -29.80
N GLY A 459 -13.06 9.03 -29.86
CA GLY A 459 -14.09 9.19 -28.82
C GLY A 459 -14.89 7.93 -28.59
N ASP A 460 -15.72 7.93 -27.55
CA ASP A 460 -16.42 6.74 -27.02
C ASP A 460 -17.16 5.92 -28.09
N ASP A 461 -16.65 4.71 -28.33
CA ASP A 461 -17.13 3.79 -29.34
C ASP A 461 -17.91 2.62 -28.76
N THR A 462 -18.75 2.01 -29.60
CA THR A 462 -19.46 0.76 -29.27
C THR A 462 -19.27 -0.22 -30.41
N LEU A 463 -18.47 -1.25 -30.16
CA LEU A 463 -18.08 -2.27 -31.13
C LEU A 463 -18.62 -3.64 -30.70
N MET A 464 -19.52 -4.23 -31.50
CA MET A 464 -20.14 -5.51 -31.18
C MET A 464 -19.88 -6.56 -32.27
N LEU A 465 -19.29 -7.68 -31.89
CA LEU A 465 -18.96 -8.80 -32.75
C LEU A 465 -19.77 -10.02 -32.29
N ASP A 466 -20.62 -10.56 -33.18
CA ASP A 466 -21.50 -11.68 -32.84
C ASP A 466 -21.46 -12.79 -33.90
N GLY A 467 -20.90 -13.95 -33.54
CA GLY A 467 -20.76 -15.10 -34.43
C GLY A 467 -19.78 -14.90 -35.58
N VAL A 468 -18.80 -14.00 -35.46
CA VAL A 468 -17.86 -13.63 -36.53
C VAL A 468 -16.44 -14.11 -36.26
N THR A 469 -15.62 -14.20 -37.31
CA THR A 469 -14.17 -14.35 -37.19
C THR A 469 -13.52 -13.08 -37.73
N VAL A 470 -12.66 -12.41 -36.96
CA VAL A 470 -11.89 -11.24 -37.40
C VAL A 470 -10.43 -11.34 -36.96
N LYS A 471 -9.57 -10.44 -37.47
CA LYS A 471 -8.16 -10.40 -37.09
C LYS A 471 -7.96 -9.81 -35.69
N ALA A 472 -8.27 -8.53 -35.55
CA ALA A 472 -8.05 -7.76 -34.33
C ALA A 472 -9.14 -6.69 -34.17
N VAL A 473 -9.31 -6.22 -32.94
CA VAL A 473 -10.23 -5.15 -32.57
C VAL A 473 -9.47 -4.11 -31.74
N TYR A 474 -9.63 -2.84 -32.09
CA TYR A 474 -9.00 -1.69 -31.43
C TYR A 474 -10.10 -0.70 -31.06
N GLY A 475 -10.18 -0.31 -29.79
CA GLY A 475 -11.11 0.71 -29.29
C GLY A 475 -10.73 2.08 -29.86
N GLY A 476 -9.53 2.55 -29.58
CA GLY A 476 -9.04 3.85 -30.03
C GLY A 476 -8.80 4.77 -28.85
N SER A 477 -9.10 6.06 -28.96
CA SER A 477 -9.15 6.92 -27.76
C SER A 477 -10.59 7.14 -27.35
N GLY A 478 -10.89 7.22 -26.05
CA GLY A 478 -12.25 7.38 -25.53
C GLY A 478 -12.62 6.25 -24.58
N ALA A 479 -13.81 6.32 -23.97
CA ALA A 479 -14.31 5.25 -23.12
C ALA A 479 -15.12 4.26 -23.97
N ASP A 480 -14.44 3.21 -24.46
CA ASP A 480 -14.98 2.32 -25.47
C ASP A 480 -15.71 1.11 -24.88
N ASN A 481 -16.68 0.59 -25.63
CA ASN A 481 -17.44 -0.59 -25.27
C ASN A 481 -17.24 -1.66 -26.34
N ILE A 482 -16.37 -2.64 -26.06
CA ILE A 482 -16.02 -3.72 -26.97
C ILE A 482 -16.69 -5.01 -26.49
N THR A 483 -17.59 -5.57 -27.30
CA THR A 483 -18.31 -6.81 -26.97
C THR A 483 -18.08 -7.88 -28.02
N VAL A 484 -17.53 -9.03 -27.62
CA VAL A 484 -17.21 -10.17 -28.50
C VAL A 484 -17.98 -11.40 -28.01
N ASN A 485 -18.99 -11.82 -28.78
CA ASN A 485 -19.86 -12.94 -28.46
C ASN A 485 -19.76 -14.04 -29.51
N ASN A 486 -19.60 -15.30 -29.08
CA ASN A 486 -19.59 -16.48 -29.97
C ASN A 486 -18.63 -16.34 -31.17
N SER A 487 -17.54 -15.60 -31.00
CA SER A 487 -16.69 -15.12 -32.10
C SER A 487 -15.26 -15.64 -31.97
N THR A 488 -14.46 -15.47 -33.02
CA THR A 488 -13.04 -15.79 -33.03
C THR A 488 -12.22 -14.56 -33.42
N ILE A 489 -11.31 -14.13 -32.53
CA ILE A 489 -10.31 -13.10 -32.82
C ILE A 489 -8.98 -13.83 -33.02
N THR A 490 -8.39 -13.68 -34.20
CA THR A 490 -7.20 -14.47 -34.59
C THR A 490 -5.88 -13.83 -34.18
N GLU A 491 -5.89 -12.55 -33.82
CA GLU A 491 -4.79 -11.81 -33.20
C GLU A 491 -5.26 -11.40 -31.78
N TYR A 492 -5.45 -10.11 -31.50
CA TYR A 492 -5.75 -9.60 -30.15
C TYR A 492 -6.82 -8.51 -30.14
N ILE A 493 -7.26 -8.14 -28.94
CA ILE A 493 -8.17 -7.01 -28.66
C ILE A 493 -7.39 -5.96 -27.86
N SER A 494 -7.53 -4.68 -28.23
CA SER A 494 -6.98 -3.53 -27.51
C SER A 494 -8.10 -2.56 -27.16
N GLY A 495 -8.16 -2.11 -25.90
CA GLY A 495 -8.94 -0.92 -25.51
C GLY A 495 -8.30 0.35 -26.08
N ASP A 496 -6.98 0.44 -25.91
CA ASP A 496 -6.14 1.58 -26.25
C ASP A 496 -6.22 2.69 -25.18
N ALA A 497 -6.64 3.92 -25.47
CA ALA A 497 -6.54 5.01 -24.49
C ALA A 497 -7.92 5.46 -23.99
N GLY A 498 -8.22 5.24 -22.72
CA GLY A 498 -9.44 5.68 -22.05
C GLY A 498 -9.93 4.62 -21.08
N ASN A 499 -11.13 4.80 -20.53
CA ASN A 499 -11.69 3.81 -19.59
C ASN A 499 -12.57 2.84 -20.37
N ASP A 500 -12.00 1.71 -20.77
CA ASP A 500 -12.62 0.79 -21.70
C ASP A 500 -13.34 -0.37 -21.01
N ASN A 501 -14.43 -0.81 -21.64
CA ASN A 501 -15.20 -1.97 -21.23
C ASN A 501 -15.08 -3.08 -22.28
N ILE A 502 -14.22 -4.05 -22.02
CA ILE A 502 -13.96 -5.18 -22.91
C ILE A 502 -14.68 -6.43 -22.38
N THR A 503 -15.67 -6.91 -23.11
CA THR A 503 -16.46 -8.10 -22.75
C THR A 503 -16.32 -9.21 -23.79
N VAL A 504 -15.88 -10.40 -23.37
CA VAL A 504 -15.65 -11.56 -24.23
C VAL A 504 -16.41 -12.78 -23.72
N ASN A 505 -17.42 -13.25 -24.47
CA ASN A 505 -18.29 -14.36 -24.08
C ASN A 505 -18.29 -15.49 -25.11
N ASN A 506 -18.13 -16.73 -24.64
CA ASN A 506 -18.19 -17.95 -25.48
C ASN A 506 -17.31 -17.85 -26.75
N SER A 507 -16.17 -17.18 -26.67
CA SER A 507 -15.35 -16.80 -27.82
C SER A 507 -13.96 -17.42 -27.75
N THR A 508 -13.20 -17.30 -28.83
CA THR A 508 -11.79 -17.74 -28.89
C THR A 508 -10.90 -16.57 -29.31
N ILE A 509 -9.88 -16.26 -28.52
CA ILE A 509 -8.87 -15.24 -28.82
C ILE A 509 -7.52 -15.96 -28.93
N ASN A 510 -6.87 -15.86 -30.08
CA ASN A 510 -5.63 -16.62 -30.34
C ASN A 510 -4.36 -15.90 -29.91
N GLY A 511 -4.43 -14.59 -29.68
CA GLY A 511 -3.31 -13.74 -29.34
C GLY A 511 -2.36 -13.47 -30.50
N LYS A 512 -1.48 -12.48 -30.31
CA LYS A 512 -0.41 -12.11 -31.24
C LYS A 512 0.87 -11.90 -30.45
N THR A 513 1.98 -12.43 -30.96
CA THR A 513 3.29 -12.09 -30.41
C THR A 513 3.66 -10.66 -30.81
N ILE A 514 3.78 -9.80 -29.81
CA ILE A 514 4.24 -8.42 -29.92
C ILE A 514 5.70 -8.40 -29.46
N THR A 515 6.58 -7.73 -30.20
CA THR A 515 8.00 -7.57 -29.83
C THR A 515 8.26 -6.11 -29.57
N ASN A 516 8.65 -5.79 -28.35
CA ASN A 516 8.96 -4.45 -27.89
C ASN A 516 10.31 -3.99 -28.45
N SER A 517 10.56 -2.68 -28.36
CA SER A 517 11.79 -2.05 -28.88
C SER A 517 13.08 -2.53 -28.21
N ASP A 518 12.97 -3.12 -27.02
CA ASP A 518 14.07 -3.75 -26.27
C ASP A 518 14.36 -5.19 -26.74
N GLY A 519 13.58 -5.70 -27.71
CA GLY A 519 13.68 -7.06 -28.25
C GLY A 519 12.95 -8.13 -27.42
N LEU A 520 12.28 -7.76 -26.32
CA LEU A 520 11.44 -8.67 -25.56
C LEU A 520 10.12 -8.88 -26.30
N SER A 521 9.63 -10.12 -26.31
CA SER A 521 8.36 -10.46 -26.95
C SER A 521 7.36 -10.99 -25.94
N SER A 522 6.15 -10.45 -25.97
CA SER A 522 5.00 -10.98 -25.22
C SER A 522 3.94 -11.49 -26.19
N HIS A 523 3.15 -12.47 -25.77
CA HIS A 523 2.07 -13.02 -26.60
C HIS A 523 0.76 -12.46 -26.08
N GLU A 524 0.27 -11.35 -26.64
CA GLU A 524 -0.86 -10.59 -26.11
C GLU A 524 -2.19 -11.04 -26.72
N ALA A 525 -3.23 -11.17 -25.92
CA ALA A 525 -4.58 -11.53 -26.36
C ALA A 525 -5.61 -10.43 -26.12
N ILE A 526 -5.61 -9.82 -24.94
CA ILE A 526 -6.52 -8.74 -24.57
C ILE A 526 -5.73 -7.72 -23.74
N THR A 527 -5.75 -6.46 -24.14
CA THR A 527 -5.07 -5.37 -23.43
C THR A 527 -6.01 -4.20 -23.21
N GLY A 528 -6.07 -3.65 -21.99
CA GLY A 528 -6.73 -2.36 -21.72
C GLY A 528 -5.87 -1.20 -22.23
N ASN A 529 -4.63 -1.13 -21.73
CA ASN A 529 -3.57 -0.15 -21.94
C ASN A 529 -3.60 1.06 -21.00
N SER A 530 -4.28 2.17 -21.30
CA SER A 530 -4.20 3.37 -20.46
C SER A 530 -5.58 3.85 -20.07
N GLY A 531 -5.83 3.99 -18.77
CA GLY A 531 -7.12 4.34 -18.22
C GLY A 531 -7.64 3.22 -17.34
N GLN A 532 -8.73 3.46 -16.61
CA GLN A 532 -9.28 2.45 -15.70
C GLN A 532 -10.18 1.50 -16.47
N ASP A 533 -9.62 0.37 -16.87
CA ASP A 533 -10.24 -0.59 -17.77
C ASP A 533 -10.98 -1.69 -17.04
N THR A 534 -12.03 -2.21 -17.68
CA THR A 534 -12.76 -3.40 -17.24
C THR A 534 -12.73 -4.48 -18.30
N ILE A 535 -12.02 -5.57 -18.01
CA ILE A 535 -11.90 -6.75 -18.87
C ILE A 535 -12.73 -7.89 -18.25
N SER A 536 -13.78 -8.30 -18.94
CA SER A 536 -14.69 -9.38 -18.53
C SER A 536 -14.68 -10.53 -19.53
N VAL A 537 -14.11 -11.67 -19.15
CA VAL A 537 -14.00 -12.87 -19.98
C VAL A 537 -14.84 -14.00 -19.39
N THR A 538 -15.86 -14.44 -20.11
CA THR A 538 -16.72 -15.55 -19.69
C THR A 538 -16.71 -16.70 -20.70
N ASN A 539 -16.48 -17.93 -20.23
CA ASN A 539 -16.55 -19.16 -21.04
C ASN A 539 -15.75 -19.12 -22.36
N SER A 540 -14.63 -18.41 -22.37
CA SER A 540 -13.85 -18.15 -23.58
C SER A 540 -12.45 -18.76 -23.51
N ASN A 541 -11.92 -19.17 -24.66
CA ASN A 541 -10.58 -19.74 -24.79
C ASN A 541 -9.62 -18.65 -25.23
N ILE A 542 -8.66 -18.31 -24.37
CA ILE A 542 -7.68 -17.25 -24.59
C ILE A 542 -6.30 -17.90 -24.74
N THR A 543 -5.60 -17.60 -25.82
CA THR A 543 -4.19 -17.94 -26.02
C THR A 543 -3.44 -16.62 -26.08
N GLY A 544 -2.49 -16.41 -25.17
CA GLY A 544 -1.86 -15.13 -24.90
C GLY A 544 -2.33 -14.49 -23.60
N ASN A 545 -1.67 -13.39 -23.27
CA ASN A 545 -1.80 -12.63 -22.05
C ASN A 545 -3.07 -11.79 -22.05
N ILE A 546 -3.60 -11.60 -20.86
CA ILE A 546 -4.60 -10.57 -20.57
C ILE A 546 -3.90 -9.52 -19.72
N ASP A 547 -3.90 -8.27 -20.16
CA ASP A 547 -3.20 -7.17 -19.50
C ASP A 547 -4.16 -6.00 -19.26
N GLY A 548 -4.24 -5.51 -18.02
CA GLY A 548 -4.98 -4.29 -17.69
C GLY A 548 -4.28 -3.09 -18.29
N GLY A 549 -3.03 -2.87 -17.89
CA GLY A 549 -2.15 -1.83 -18.41
C GLY A 549 -1.74 -0.86 -17.31
N ALA A 550 -2.07 0.41 -17.49
CA ALA A 550 -1.79 1.47 -16.53
C ALA A 550 -3.10 1.99 -15.94
N ASP A 551 -3.02 2.46 -14.70
CA ASP A 551 -4.15 2.87 -13.84
C ASP A 551 -4.84 1.68 -13.17
N ASN A 552 -5.93 1.92 -12.43
CA ASN A 552 -6.56 0.85 -11.63
C ASN A 552 -7.52 0.03 -12.49
N ASP A 553 -7.15 -1.20 -12.78
CA ASP A 553 -7.88 -2.07 -13.70
C ASP A 553 -8.68 -3.15 -12.99
N LYS A 554 -9.75 -3.59 -13.66
CA LYS A 554 -10.57 -4.71 -13.24
C LYS A 554 -10.56 -5.82 -14.28
N ILE A 555 -10.08 -7.00 -13.88
CA ILE A 555 -10.03 -8.18 -14.72
C ILE A 555 -10.84 -9.31 -14.09
N GLU A 556 -11.91 -9.73 -14.75
CA GLU A 556 -12.76 -10.86 -14.34
C GLU A 556 -12.73 -11.96 -15.39
N VAL A 557 -12.18 -13.13 -15.03
CA VAL A 557 -12.08 -14.30 -15.92
C VAL A 557 -12.84 -15.48 -15.33
N VAL A 558 -13.97 -15.84 -15.94
CA VAL A 558 -14.90 -16.83 -15.40
C VAL A 558 -15.14 -17.96 -16.39
N GLY A 559 -14.92 -19.20 -15.94
CA GLY A 559 -15.26 -20.41 -16.68
C GLY A 559 -16.41 -21.16 -16.00
N THR A 560 -17.38 -21.64 -16.78
CA THR A 560 -18.35 -22.63 -16.29
C THR A 560 -17.64 -23.97 -16.19
N GLY A 561 -17.05 -24.26 -15.03
CA GLY A 561 -16.24 -25.44 -14.83
C GLY A 561 -16.91 -26.76 -15.26
N ILE A 562 -16.05 -27.74 -15.58
CA ILE A 562 -16.27 -29.20 -15.48
C ILE A 562 -16.72 -29.96 -16.75
N LYS A 563 -17.04 -29.37 -17.91
CA LYS A 563 -17.32 -30.20 -19.11
C LYS A 563 -16.67 -29.67 -20.39
N ASP A 564 -15.62 -30.37 -20.81
CA ASP A 564 -15.08 -30.42 -22.17
C ASP A 564 -14.73 -29.06 -22.83
N GLY A 565 -13.63 -28.43 -22.40
CA GLY A 565 -12.89 -27.48 -23.26
C GLY A 565 -13.45 -26.06 -23.42
N HIS A 566 -14.28 -25.60 -22.48
CA HIS A 566 -14.82 -24.23 -22.48
C HIS A 566 -14.25 -23.42 -21.32
N GLY A 567 -13.52 -22.34 -21.63
CA GLY A 567 -12.95 -21.42 -20.63
C GLY A 567 -11.54 -21.84 -20.18
N LYS A 568 -10.50 -21.30 -20.81
CA LYS A 568 -9.10 -21.46 -20.37
C LYS A 568 -8.28 -20.27 -20.83
N VAL A 569 -7.35 -19.82 -20.00
CA VAL A 569 -6.29 -18.88 -20.41
C VAL A 569 -4.97 -19.65 -20.56
N VAL A 570 -4.32 -19.52 -21.72
CA VAL A 570 -2.97 -20.02 -22.00
C VAL A 570 -2.05 -18.83 -22.19
N GLY A 571 -1.65 -18.24 -21.07
CA GLY A 571 -0.92 -16.97 -20.99
C GLY A 571 -1.01 -16.42 -19.57
N ASP A 572 -0.30 -15.33 -19.34
CA ASP A 572 -0.32 -14.62 -18.06
C ASP A 572 -1.56 -13.71 -17.95
N ILE A 573 -1.98 -13.40 -16.72
CA ILE A 573 -2.99 -12.38 -16.44
C ILE A 573 -2.31 -11.29 -15.61
N ASN A 574 -2.17 -10.09 -16.17
CA ASN A 574 -1.47 -8.97 -15.59
C ASN A 574 -2.44 -7.82 -15.28
N GLY A 575 -2.36 -7.24 -14.09
CA GLY A 575 -3.03 -5.98 -13.74
C GLY A 575 -2.27 -4.82 -14.37
N GLY A 576 -1.04 -4.62 -13.91
CA GLY A 576 -0.07 -3.72 -14.54
C GLY A 576 0.45 -2.68 -13.54
N ASP A 577 0.46 -1.41 -13.92
CA ASP A 577 0.78 -0.32 -13.00
C ASP A 577 -0.52 0.25 -12.44
N GLY A 578 -0.81 0.10 -11.14
CA GLY A 578 -2.17 0.42 -10.71
C GLY A 578 -2.48 0.03 -9.29
N ASN A 579 -3.76 -0.14 -8.99
CA ASN A 579 -4.22 -0.93 -7.85
C ASN A 579 -5.29 -1.86 -8.42
N ASP A 580 -4.84 -3.03 -8.83
CA ASP A 580 -5.61 -3.84 -9.77
C ASP A 580 -6.43 -4.89 -9.05
N TYR A 581 -7.62 -5.16 -9.60
CA TYR A 581 -8.49 -6.21 -9.11
C TYR A 581 -8.60 -7.32 -10.15
N ILE A 582 -7.99 -8.47 -9.84
CA ILE A 582 -8.03 -9.65 -10.68
C ILE A 582 -8.84 -10.75 -9.99
N ASN A 583 -9.90 -11.22 -10.64
CA ASN A 583 -10.73 -12.33 -10.16
C ASN A 583 -10.79 -13.46 -11.20
N VAL A 584 -10.35 -14.65 -10.81
CA VAL A 584 -10.22 -15.81 -11.70
C VAL A 584 -11.00 -17.01 -11.18
N MET A 585 -11.88 -17.53 -12.03
CA MET A 585 -12.69 -18.74 -11.82
C MET A 585 -12.57 -19.72 -12.99
N THR A 586 -11.38 -19.82 -13.59
CA THR A 586 -11.08 -20.73 -14.70
C THR A 586 -9.62 -21.20 -14.66
N ASP A 587 -9.28 -22.27 -15.38
CA ASP A 587 -7.90 -22.73 -15.47
C ASP A 587 -7.00 -21.71 -16.21
N VAL A 588 -5.81 -21.45 -15.64
CA VAL A 588 -4.79 -20.55 -16.17
C VAL A 588 -3.47 -21.29 -16.32
N ASP A 589 -2.94 -21.29 -17.53
CA ASP A 589 -1.65 -21.89 -17.89
C ASP A 589 -0.57 -20.82 -18.03
N GLY A 590 -0.38 -20.09 -16.93
CA GLY A 590 0.48 -18.92 -16.81
C GLY A 590 0.45 -18.37 -15.38
N ASN A 591 1.10 -17.24 -15.17
CA ASN A 591 1.10 -16.50 -13.91
C ASN A 591 -0.12 -15.58 -13.83
N ILE A 592 -0.49 -15.22 -12.60
CA ILE A 592 -1.42 -14.13 -12.34
C ILE A 592 -0.64 -13.10 -11.52
N ASN A 593 -0.46 -11.92 -12.08
CA ASN A 593 0.30 -10.85 -11.47
C ASN A 593 -0.55 -9.58 -11.43
N ALA A 594 -0.95 -9.12 -10.26
CA ALA A 594 -1.66 -7.85 -10.19
C ALA A 594 -0.73 -6.66 -10.48
N GLY A 595 0.60 -6.85 -10.44
CA GLY A 595 1.54 -5.84 -10.87
C GLY A 595 2.07 -5.01 -9.72
N ARG A 596 2.37 -3.74 -9.97
CA ARG A 596 2.93 -2.83 -8.97
C ARG A 596 1.85 -1.89 -8.45
N SER A 597 1.65 -1.93 -7.15
CA SER A 597 0.76 -0.99 -6.48
C SER A 597 1.35 0.43 -6.57
N SER A 598 0.55 1.38 -7.05
CA SER A 598 0.91 2.78 -6.97
C SER A 598 0.67 3.30 -5.54
N ASP A 599 1.74 3.36 -4.74
CA ASP A 599 1.81 3.94 -3.38
C ASP A 599 1.40 5.44 -3.29
N SER A 600 0.78 5.98 -4.34
CA SER A 600 0.50 7.39 -4.56
C SER A 600 -0.61 7.97 -3.69
N GLY A 601 -1.12 7.26 -2.67
CA GLY A 601 -2.09 7.82 -1.72
C GLY A 601 -3.39 8.37 -2.35
N VAL A 602 -3.67 8.06 -3.61
CA VAL A 602 -4.92 8.37 -4.31
C VAL A 602 -5.79 7.11 -4.31
N PRO A 603 -6.96 7.11 -3.65
CA PRO A 603 -7.80 5.91 -3.57
C PRO A 603 -8.48 5.62 -4.91
N GLY A 604 -8.13 4.50 -5.54
CA GLY A 604 -8.99 3.86 -6.55
C GLY A 604 -10.22 3.23 -5.89
N ILE A 605 -11.38 3.25 -6.56
CA ILE A 605 -12.56 2.47 -6.14
C ILE A 605 -13.12 1.71 -7.33
N LEU A 606 -13.21 0.38 -7.18
CA LEU A 606 -14.44 -0.36 -7.43
C LEU A 606 -14.79 -1.25 -6.23
N ASP A 607 -16.05 -1.18 -5.80
CA ASP A 607 -16.79 -2.01 -4.83
C ASP A 607 -16.11 -2.49 -3.53
N ASN A 608 -16.50 -1.80 -2.44
CA ASN A 608 -16.69 -2.31 -1.07
C ASN A 608 -15.50 -2.98 -0.36
N HIS A 609 -14.29 -2.90 -0.91
CA HIS A 609 -13.09 -3.31 -0.21
C HIS A 609 -12.12 -2.14 -0.14
N SER A 610 -11.99 -1.59 1.06
CA SER A 610 -11.20 -0.40 1.31
C SER A 610 -9.69 -0.64 1.08
N ARG A 611 -9.07 0.31 0.36
CA ARG A 611 -7.69 0.81 0.46
C ARG A 611 -6.54 0.06 -0.25
N TYR A 612 -5.97 0.79 -1.23
CA TYR A 612 -4.55 0.99 -1.59
C TYR A 612 -3.69 -0.14 -2.12
N HIS A 613 -4.22 -1.33 -2.41
CA HIS A 613 -3.35 -2.42 -2.85
C HIS A 613 -4.00 -3.29 -3.92
N ASP A 614 -3.12 -3.87 -4.73
CA ASP A 614 -3.43 -4.92 -5.67
C ASP A 614 -4.17 -6.08 -5.01
N ARG A 615 -5.04 -6.72 -5.78
CA ARG A 615 -5.78 -7.88 -5.30
C ARG A 615 -5.94 -8.95 -6.34
N ILE A 616 -5.59 -10.16 -5.93
CA ILE A 616 -5.90 -11.39 -6.65
C ILE A 616 -6.93 -12.19 -5.87
N MET A 617 -8.02 -12.58 -6.54
CA MET A 617 -8.99 -13.55 -6.07
C MET A 617 -9.01 -14.78 -7.00
N VAL A 618 -8.83 -15.97 -6.46
CA VAL A 618 -8.91 -17.22 -7.24
C VAL A 618 -9.94 -18.16 -6.61
N GLY A 619 -11.00 -18.51 -7.33
CA GLY A 619 -12.00 -19.50 -6.87
C GLY A 619 -12.89 -19.06 -5.70
N ALA A 620 -13.12 -17.76 -5.53
CA ALA A 620 -13.84 -17.14 -4.39
C ALA A 620 -15.32 -17.52 -4.25
N VAL A 621 -16.02 -17.89 -5.33
CA VAL A 621 -17.46 -18.20 -5.27
C VAL A 621 -17.69 -19.69 -5.02
N PRO A 622 -18.41 -20.08 -3.94
CA PRO A 622 -18.69 -21.48 -3.61
C PRO A 622 -19.70 -22.05 -4.61
N THR A 623 -19.21 -22.54 -5.74
CA THR A 623 -19.96 -23.43 -6.62
C THR A 623 -19.43 -24.84 -6.40
N PRO A 624 -20.19 -25.72 -5.70
CA PRO A 624 -19.75 -27.08 -5.45
C PRO A 624 -19.42 -27.81 -6.75
N GLY A 625 -18.20 -28.32 -6.85
CA GLY A 625 -17.73 -29.11 -7.98
C GLY A 625 -16.85 -28.35 -8.97
N THR A 626 -16.67 -27.04 -8.86
CA THR A 626 -15.76 -26.27 -9.71
C THR A 626 -14.33 -26.38 -9.18
N SER A 627 -13.37 -26.76 -10.03
CA SER A 627 -11.94 -26.78 -9.71
C SER A 627 -11.20 -25.79 -10.59
N VAL A 628 -10.30 -25.01 -10.00
CA VAL A 628 -9.48 -24.02 -10.70
C VAL A 628 -8.02 -24.43 -10.54
N THR A 629 -7.30 -24.55 -11.64
CA THR A 629 -5.85 -24.79 -11.64
C THR A 629 -5.12 -23.61 -12.24
N VAL A 630 -4.17 -23.05 -11.49
CA VAL A 630 -3.19 -22.07 -11.98
C VAL A 630 -1.83 -22.75 -12.04
N ASN A 631 -1.26 -22.87 -13.24
CA ASN A 631 0.03 -23.54 -13.44
C ASN A 631 1.25 -22.66 -13.10
N GLY A 632 1.08 -21.34 -13.01
CA GLY A 632 2.13 -20.39 -12.63
C GLY A 632 2.02 -19.88 -11.18
N ASN A 633 2.67 -18.75 -10.94
CA ASN A 633 2.67 -18.04 -9.66
C ASN A 633 1.46 -17.09 -9.53
N LEU A 634 1.10 -16.76 -8.29
CA LEU A 634 0.26 -15.63 -7.95
C LEU A 634 1.14 -14.56 -7.32
N THR A 635 1.09 -13.31 -7.80
CA THR A 635 1.87 -12.21 -7.26
C THR A 635 1.02 -10.94 -7.22
N ALA A 636 0.94 -10.31 -6.05
CA ALA A 636 0.29 -9.02 -5.89
C ALA A 636 1.10 -8.15 -4.95
N ASP A 637 1.20 -6.85 -5.22
CA ASP A 637 1.71 -5.88 -4.25
C ASP A 637 0.57 -5.49 -3.27
N GLY A 638 0.00 -6.51 -2.62
CA GLY A 638 -1.25 -6.39 -1.90
C GLY A 638 -1.81 -7.72 -1.39
N ASN A 639 -3.08 -7.99 -1.64
CA ASN A 639 -3.77 -9.14 -1.06
C ASN A 639 -3.97 -10.28 -2.06
N VAL A 640 -3.78 -11.51 -1.60
CA VAL A 640 -4.07 -12.72 -2.37
C VAL A 640 -5.08 -13.58 -1.61
N LEU A 641 -6.29 -13.70 -2.17
CA LEU A 641 -7.37 -14.49 -1.59
C LEU A 641 -7.68 -15.69 -2.49
N ILE A 642 -7.55 -16.90 -1.95
CA ILE A 642 -7.84 -18.15 -2.65
C ILE A 642 -9.03 -18.80 -1.97
N GLY A 643 -10.09 -18.97 -2.75
CA GLY A 643 -11.45 -19.16 -2.27
C GLY A 643 -11.88 -20.58 -1.91
N THR A 644 -13.20 -20.73 -1.83
CA THR A 644 -13.97 -21.90 -1.34
C THR A 644 -14.11 -23.04 -2.36
N SER A 645 -13.61 -22.85 -3.58
CA SER A 645 -13.60 -23.90 -4.61
C SER A 645 -12.37 -24.82 -4.49
N ASP A 646 -12.33 -25.92 -5.26
CA ASP A 646 -11.15 -26.80 -5.31
C ASP A 646 -10.02 -26.11 -6.11
N ALA A 647 -9.30 -25.17 -5.48
CA ALA A 647 -8.22 -24.40 -6.09
C ALA A 647 -6.86 -25.11 -5.98
N ARG A 648 -6.11 -25.13 -7.08
CA ARG A 648 -4.75 -25.70 -7.16
C ARG A 648 -3.80 -24.71 -7.78
N ILE A 649 -2.84 -24.24 -7.01
CA ILE A 649 -1.75 -23.36 -7.47
C ILE A 649 -0.49 -24.18 -7.57
N LYS A 650 0.12 -24.21 -8.76
CA LYS A 650 1.36 -24.96 -9.01
C LYS A 650 2.62 -24.17 -8.66
N GLY A 651 2.58 -22.86 -8.82
CA GLY A 651 3.67 -21.96 -8.43
C GLY A 651 3.55 -21.47 -6.99
N ASN A 652 4.24 -20.37 -6.75
CA ASN A 652 4.28 -19.65 -5.48
C ASN A 652 3.08 -18.69 -5.36
N VAL A 653 2.73 -18.36 -4.12
CA VAL A 653 1.77 -17.31 -3.79
C VAL A 653 2.53 -16.22 -3.06
N VAL A 654 2.58 -15.03 -3.64
CA VAL A 654 3.40 -13.93 -3.15
C VAL A 654 2.54 -12.68 -2.99
N ALA A 655 2.61 -12.08 -1.81
CA ALA A 655 1.95 -10.82 -1.49
C ALA A 655 3.01 -9.79 -1.06
N ASN A 656 3.57 -9.04 -2.00
CA ASN A 656 4.68 -8.12 -1.76
C ASN A 656 4.16 -6.75 -1.26
N SER A 657 3.82 -6.64 0.01
CA SER A 657 3.53 -5.32 0.62
C SER A 657 4.84 -4.55 0.89
N ALA A 658 4.81 -3.22 0.75
CA ALA A 658 5.89 -2.37 1.24
C ALA A 658 5.96 -2.42 2.78
N SER A 659 7.10 -2.05 3.37
CA SER A 659 7.36 -2.27 4.81
C SER A 659 6.44 -1.54 5.80
N ASN A 660 5.59 -0.63 5.32
CA ASN A 660 4.59 0.08 6.11
C ASN A 660 3.14 -0.37 5.83
N GLN A 661 2.95 -1.39 4.99
CA GLN A 661 1.66 -1.89 4.54
C GLN A 661 1.37 -3.27 5.13
N ARG A 662 0.13 -3.74 4.99
CA ARG A 662 -0.27 -5.09 5.40
C ARG A 662 -0.64 -5.87 4.15
N ALA A 663 0.01 -6.99 3.91
CA ALA A 663 -0.43 -7.99 2.95
C ALA A 663 -1.27 -9.06 3.66
N GLU A 664 -2.38 -9.45 3.05
CA GLU A 664 -3.19 -10.61 3.46
C GLU A 664 -3.10 -11.71 2.41
N ILE A 665 -2.65 -12.90 2.84
CA ILE A 665 -2.74 -14.13 2.06
C ILE A 665 -3.73 -15.05 2.77
N SER A 666 -4.89 -15.30 2.16
CA SER A 666 -5.89 -16.22 2.71
C SER A 666 -6.11 -17.42 1.79
N LEU A 667 -5.83 -18.61 2.30
CA LEU A 667 -6.01 -19.90 1.62
C LEU A 667 -7.21 -20.63 2.21
N GLY A 668 -8.31 -20.65 1.46
CA GLY A 668 -9.58 -21.22 1.91
C GLY A 668 -9.75 -22.71 1.61
N GLU A 669 -10.51 -23.36 2.50
CA GLU A 669 -11.22 -24.63 2.34
C GLU A 669 -10.40 -25.83 1.84
N ASN A 670 -10.23 -25.97 0.52
CA ASN A 670 -9.54 -27.11 -0.10
C ASN A 670 -8.43 -26.66 -1.05
N THR A 671 -7.91 -25.46 -0.82
CA THR A 671 -6.80 -24.88 -1.58
C THR A 671 -5.55 -25.73 -1.44
N LYS A 672 -4.85 -25.94 -2.56
CA LYS A 672 -3.55 -26.62 -2.60
C LYS A 672 -2.52 -25.76 -3.33
N VAL A 673 -1.49 -25.34 -2.61
CA VAL A 673 -0.33 -24.63 -3.15
C VAL A 673 0.84 -25.61 -3.21
N ASP A 674 1.37 -25.89 -4.41
CA ASP A 674 2.52 -26.77 -4.58
C ASP A 674 3.85 -26.02 -4.34
N GLY A 675 3.90 -24.69 -4.53
CA GLY A 675 5.04 -23.82 -4.22
C GLY A 675 5.02 -23.20 -2.82
N ASP A 676 5.76 -22.11 -2.67
CA ASP A 676 5.91 -21.34 -1.43
C ASP A 676 4.80 -20.28 -1.27
N VAL A 677 4.52 -19.92 -0.01
CA VAL A 677 3.63 -18.81 0.36
C VAL A 677 4.47 -17.74 1.03
N ILE A 678 4.52 -16.54 0.44
CA ILE A 678 5.48 -15.51 0.83
C ILE A 678 4.75 -14.19 1.08
N GLY A 679 4.87 -13.68 2.30
CA GLY A 679 4.39 -12.36 2.72
C GLY A 679 5.22 -11.20 2.15
N GLY A 680 4.86 -10.00 2.59
CA GLY A 680 5.51 -8.76 2.24
C GLY A 680 6.61 -8.44 3.24
N HIS A 681 6.87 -7.16 3.50
CA HIS A 681 7.90 -6.72 4.45
C HIS A 681 7.30 -5.94 5.63
N GLY A 682 5.98 -6.10 5.84
CA GLY A 682 5.11 -5.16 6.55
C GLY A 682 4.51 -5.74 7.84
N LYS A 683 3.19 -5.67 8.00
CA LYS A 683 2.50 -6.44 9.07
C LYS A 683 1.50 -7.35 8.40
N ASP A 684 1.94 -8.53 8.08
CA ASP A 684 1.27 -9.42 7.16
C ASP A 684 0.43 -10.45 7.89
N PHE A 685 -0.62 -10.90 7.22
CA PHE A 685 -1.52 -11.92 7.73
C PHE A 685 -1.60 -13.08 6.75
N ILE A 686 -1.03 -14.22 7.13
CA ILE A 686 -1.06 -15.45 6.35
C ILE A 686 -2.01 -16.43 7.03
N ASP A 687 -3.10 -16.74 6.34
CA ASP A 687 -4.22 -17.49 6.87
C ASP A 687 -4.47 -18.78 6.06
N ILE A 688 -4.19 -19.94 6.66
CA ILE A 688 -4.27 -21.25 6.00
C ILE A 688 -5.40 -22.06 6.64
N LYS A 689 -6.59 -22.02 6.04
CA LYS A 689 -7.83 -22.55 6.63
C LYS A 689 -8.45 -23.68 5.80
N GLY A 690 -8.45 -24.89 6.35
CA GLY A 690 -9.28 -26.00 5.87
C GLY A 690 -10.75 -25.88 6.27
N TYR A 691 -11.58 -26.84 5.86
CA TYR A 691 -13.00 -26.90 6.23
C TYR A 691 -13.19 -27.02 7.75
N HIS A 692 -14.23 -26.36 8.28
CA HIS A 692 -14.57 -26.41 9.71
C HIS A 692 -14.87 -27.83 10.22
N ASP A 693 -15.36 -28.73 9.38
CA ASP A 693 -15.64 -30.13 9.75
C ASP A 693 -14.42 -31.07 9.62
N GLY A 694 -13.30 -30.58 9.09
CA GLY A 694 -12.06 -31.35 8.88
C GLY A 694 -12.10 -32.34 7.71
N THR A 695 -13.09 -32.25 6.82
CA THR A 695 -13.22 -33.17 5.66
C THR A 695 -12.21 -32.88 4.55
N LYS A 696 -11.75 -31.62 4.46
CA LYS A 696 -10.84 -31.10 3.45
C LYS A 696 -9.90 -30.10 4.12
N ASN A 697 -8.62 -30.17 3.75
CA ASN A 697 -7.57 -29.35 4.33
C ASN A 697 -7.06 -28.35 3.28
N ALA A 698 -6.71 -27.15 3.71
CA ALA A 698 -5.80 -26.30 2.95
C ALA A 698 -4.38 -26.87 3.04
N ILE A 699 -3.68 -27.00 1.92
CA ILE A 699 -2.36 -27.64 1.85
C ILE A 699 -1.37 -26.71 1.16
N VAL A 700 -0.31 -26.33 1.87
CA VAL A 700 0.89 -25.69 1.31
C VAL A 700 2.01 -26.72 1.33
N ARG A 701 2.59 -27.03 0.17
CA ARG A 701 3.70 -27.99 0.08
C ARG A 701 5.06 -27.34 0.29
N GLY A 702 5.22 -26.10 -0.15
CA GLY A 702 6.42 -25.31 0.05
C GLY A 702 6.51 -24.69 1.45
N LYS A 703 7.43 -23.74 1.55
CA LYS A 703 7.67 -22.90 2.73
C LYS A 703 6.55 -21.87 2.90
N VAL A 704 6.31 -21.46 4.15
CA VAL A 704 5.59 -20.22 4.46
C VAL A 704 6.62 -19.23 5.01
N ASP A 705 6.75 -18.07 4.38
CA ASP A 705 7.77 -17.06 4.70
C ASP A 705 7.11 -15.70 4.86
N ALA A 706 6.97 -15.23 6.09
CA ALA A 706 6.36 -13.91 6.35
C ALA A 706 7.33 -12.74 6.12
N ARG A 707 8.65 -13.02 6.05
CA ARG A 707 9.76 -12.04 5.97
C ARG A 707 9.80 -11.09 7.18
N GLU A 708 10.37 -9.90 7.06
CA GLU A 708 10.39 -8.94 8.17
C GLU A 708 9.01 -8.31 8.40
N GLY A 709 8.66 -8.06 9.65
CA GLY A 709 7.34 -7.57 10.01
C GLY A 709 6.89 -8.02 11.39
N ASP A 710 5.83 -7.41 11.92
CA ASP A 710 5.10 -8.01 13.05
C ASP A 710 3.96 -8.84 12.45
N ASP A 711 4.24 -10.10 12.14
CA ASP A 711 3.39 -10.89 11.26
C ASP A 711 2.50 -11.87 12.03
N ARG A 712 1.43 -12.31 11.36
CA ARG A 712 0.54 -13.33 11.92
C ARG A 712 0.34 -14.47 10.93
N ILE A 713 0.64 -15.68 11.38
CA ILE A 713 0.46 -16.92 10.63
C ILE A 713 -0.54 -17.82 11.35
N ASP A 714 -1.73 -17.96 10.76
CA ASP A 714 -2.80 -18.84 11.26
C ASP A 714 -2.87 -20.11 10.41
N VAL A 715 -2.85 -21.28 11.06
CA VAL A 715 -3.11 -22.58 10.42
C VAL A 715 -4.27 -23.26 11.14
N TYR A 716 -5.38 -23.48 10.44
CA TYR A 716 -6.59 -24.12 10.96
C TYR A 716 -7.03 -25.26 10.06
N ASN A 717 -7.06 -26.52 10.54
CA ASN A 717 -7.30 -27.70 9.69
C ASN A 717 -6.43 -27.70 8.40
N GLY A 718 -5.25 -27.07 8.48
CA GLY A 718 -4.33 -26.85 7.37
C GLY A 718 -3.12 -27.78 7.45
N SER A 719 -2.39 -27.90 6.35
CA SER A 719 -1.14 -28.65 6.30
C SER A 719 -0.06 -27.81 5.62
N VAL A 720 1.02 -27.50 6.32
CA VAL A 720 2.22 -26.87 5.77
C VAL A 720 3.35 -27.90 5.74
N GLY A 721 3.77 -28.27 4.53
CA GLY A 721 4.80 -29.28 4.30
C GLY A 721 6.22 -28.74 4.43
N GLY A 722 6.43 -27.46 4.14
CA GLY A 722 7.70 -26.77 4.36
C GLY A 722 7.80 -26.12 5.74
N GLN A 723 8.92 -25.45 5.95
CA GLN A 723 9.17 -24.64 7.15
C GLN A 723 8.28 -23.39 7.15
N ILE A 724 7.80 -23.00 8.33
CA ILE A 724 7.16 -21.72 8.56
C ILE A 724 8.23 -20.78 9.15
N GLU A 725 8.46 -19.64 8.51
CA GLU A 725 9.34 -18.59 8.97
C GLU A 725 8.54 -17.33 9.27
N GLY A 726 8.60 -16.86 10.52
CA GLY A 726 8.06 -15.55 10.92
C GLY A 726 8.96 -14.42 10.47
N GLY A 727 10.27 -14.67 10.41
CA GLY A 727 11.25 -13.67 10.03
C GLY A 727 11.61 -12.78 11.22
N LYS A 728 11.67 -11.47 10.99
CA LYS A 728 12.14 -10.48 11.98
C LYS A 728 10.97 -9.62 12.47
N GLY A 729 10.66 -9.66 13.76
CA GLY A 729 9.66 -8.79 14.40
C GLY A 729 8.79 -9.56 15.39
N ASP A 730 7.77 -8.90 15.97
CA ASP A 730 6.91 -9.54 16.97
C ASP A 730 5.86 -10.43 16.29
N ASP A 731 6.20 -11.70 16.04
CA ASP A 731 5.39 -12.61 15.24
C ASP A 731 4.36 -13.43 16.05
N MET A 732 3.24 -13.78 15.43
CA MET A 732 2.19 -14.60 16.02
C MET A 732 1.88 -15.83 15.17
N PHE A 733 2.13 -17.01 15.73
CA PHE A 733 1.82 -18.31 15.13
C PHE A 733 0.61 -18.94 15.84
N ASN A 734 -0.46 -19.20 15.11
CA ASN A 734 -1.65 -19.85 15.68
C ASN A 734 -1.95 -21.18 14.99
N LEU A 735 -1.84 -22.28 15.74
CA LEU A 735 -2.06 -23.63 15.25
C LEU A 735 -3.32 -24.23 15.89
N TYR A 736 -4.39 -24.34 15.10
CA TYR A 736 -5.69 -24.78 15.58
C TYR A 736 -6.21 -26.01 14.86
N LYS A 737 -6.83 -26.93 15.61
CA LYS A 737 -7.70 -28.03 15.12
C LYS A 737 -7.16 -28.75 13.87
N GLY A 738 -6.51 -29.90 14.04
CA GLY A 738 -6.08 -30.73 12.91
C GLY A 738 -4.93 -30.17 12.06
N SER A 739 -4.37 -29.02 12.43
CA SER A 739 -3.21 -28.42 11.77
C SER A 739 -1.98 -29.30 11.83
N ARG A 740 -1.29 -29.39 10.69
CA ARG A 740 -0.03 -30.12 10.51
C ARG A 740 1.01 -29.17 9.95
N ILE A 741 2.17 -29.09 10.58
CA ILE A 741 3.30 -28.25 10.14
C ILE A 741 4.54 -29.13 10.08
N ASN A 742 5.61 -28.67 9.42
CA ASN A 742 6.91 -29.36 9.42
C ASN A 742 7.88 -28.77 10.44
N SER A 743 7.92 -27.45 10.58
CA SER A 743 8.70 -26.73 11.60
C SER A 743 8.34 -25.25 11.63
N ILE A 744 8.62 -24.58 12.74
CA ILE A 744 8.62 -23.11 12.87
C ILE A 744 10.04 -22.64 13.14
N ASN A 745 10.45 -21.54 12.48
CA ASN A 745 11.69 -20.83 12.75
C ASN A 745 11.46 -19.33 12.75
N ASP A 746 11.69 -18.73 13.90
CA ASP A 746 11.53 -17.32 14.17
C ASP A 746 12.93 -16.69 14.39
N ILE A 747 13.24 -15.59 13.71
CA ILE A 747 14.63 -15.07 13.63
C ILE A 747 14.93 -14.12 14.80
N GLU A 748 14.03 -13.20 15.12
CA GLU A 748 14.15 -12.25 16.23
C GLU A 748 12.79 -11.63 16.55
N GLY A 749 12.58 -11.17 17.79
CA GLY A 749 11.34 -10.49 18.22
C GLY A 749 10.79 -11.01 19.55
N ASN A 750 9.62 -10.49 19.96
CA ASN A 750 8.80 -11.04 21.04
C ASN A 750 7.65 -11.86 20.45
N SER A 751 7.96 -13.09 20.05
CA SER A 751 7.06 -13.91 19.23
C SER A 751 6.18 -14.84 20.06
N GLN A 752 4.96 -15.09 19.59
CA GLN A 752 3.95 -15.89 20.26
C GLN A 752 3.56 -17.12 19.44
N LEU A 753 3.48 -18.29 20.09
CA LEU A 753 2.88 -19.51 19.55
C LEU A 753 1.66 -19.92 20.38
N GLN A 754 0.50 -20.08 19.73
CA GLN A 754 -0.68 -20.69 20.34
C GLN A 754 -1.02 -22.03 19.68
N VAL A 755 -1.22 -23.07 20.47
CA VAL A 755 -1.58 -24.43 20.01
C VAL A 755 -2.88 -24.88 20.67
N SER A 756 -3.89 -25.23 19.86
CA SER A 756 -5.16 -25.75 20.39
C SER A 756 -5.82 -26.81 19.53
N LYS A 757 -6.36 -27.86 20.17
CA LYS A 757 -7.05 -29.00 19.52
C LYS A 757 -6.23 -29.67 18.41
N THR A 758 -4.90 -29.56 18.48
CA THR A 758 -3.96 -30.18 17.54
C THR A 758 -2.72 -30.64 18.29
N THR A 759 -1.85 -31.40 17.63
CA THR A 759 -0.56 -31.84 18.17
C THR A 759 0.57 -31.32 17.30
N VAL A 760 1.59 -30.76 17.93
CA VAL A 760 2.84 -30.33 17.31
C VAL A 760 3.94 -31.30 17.75
N ASP A 761 4.45 -32.06 16.80
CA ASP A 761 5.54 -33.05 16.93
C ASP A 761 6.77 -32.64 16.08
N SER A 762 6.79 -31.38 15.68
CA SER A 762 7.70 -30.77 14.71
C SER A 762 8.64 -29.79 15.39
N ASN A 763 9.81 -29.52 14.80
CA ASN A 763 10.80 -28.63 15.39
C ASN A 763 10.29 -27.19 15.53
N LEU A 764 10.54 -26.57 16.68
CA LEU A 764 10.19 -25.20 17.01
C LEU A 764 11.46 -24.44 17.41
N ASN A 765 11.86 -23.45 16.61
CA ASN A 765 13.02 -22.60 16.89
C ASN A 765 12.60 -21.15 17.06
N PHE A 766 12.85 -20.59 18.24
CA PHE A 766 12.58 -19.18 18.55
C PHE A 766 13.87 -18.54 19.07
N ASN A 767 14.37 -17.55 18.34
CA ASN A 767 15.65 -16.90 18.63
C ASN A 767 15.48 -15.55 19.38
N GLY A 768 14.27 -15.19 19.79
CA GLY A 768 13.95 -14.00 20.58
C GLY A 768 13.22 -14.30 21.89
N ASP A 769 12.60 -13.28 22.47
CA ASP A 769 11.68 -13.46 23.60
C ASP A 769 10.45 -14.24 23.11
N THR A 770 9.99 -15.23 23.88
CA THR A 770 9.02 -16.20 23.36
C THR A 770 7.85 -16.42 24.30
N LYS A 771 6.62 -16.38 23.76
CA LYS A 771 5.39 -16.75 24.47
C LYS A 771 4.75 -17.99 23.84
N ILE A 772 4.61 -19.08 24.59
CA ILE A 772 3.96 -20.33 24.12
C ILE A 772 2.72 -20.63 24.95
N GLU A 773 1.57 -20.77 24.29
CA GLU A 773 0.28 -21.09 24.92
C GLU A 773 -0.30 -22.37 24.32
N VAL A 774 -0.38 -23.43 25.12
CA VAL A 774 -1.03 -24.69 24.75
C VAL A 774 -2.39 -24.74 25.45
N VAL A 775 -3.47 -24.66 24.69
CA VAL A 775 -4.82 -24.46 25.24
C VAL A 775 -5.85 -25.46 24.72
N ALA A 776 -6.84 -25.82 25.54
CA ALA A 776 -8.06 -26.52 25.13
C ALA A 776 -7.82 -27.74 24.20
N GLY A 777 -7.04 -28.72 24.65
CA GLY A 777 -6.73 -29.94 23.89
C GLY A 777 -5.55 -29.82 22.92
N GLY A 778 -4.78 -28.74 22.97
CA GLY A 778 -3.51 -28.61 22.24
C GLY A 778 -2.41 -29.49 22.84
N ASN A 779 -1.48 -29.97 22.03
CA ASN A 779 -0.36 -30.79 22.49
C ASN A 779 0.95 -30.38 21.80
N ILE A 780 2.04 -30.28 22.55
CA ILE A 780 3.41 -30.18 22.01
C ILE A 780 4.18 -31.41 22.49
N SER A 781 4.86 -32.10 21.57
CA SER A 781 5.63 -33.33 21.85
C SER A 781 7.08 -33.27 21.41
N THR A 782 7.49 -32.18 20.75
CA THR A 782 8.90 -31.85 20.54
C THR A 782 9.48 -31.16 21.76
N ASP A 783 10.80 -31.26 21.94
CA ASP A 783 11.53 -30.47 22.91
C ASP A 783 11.53 -28.99 22.50
N LEU A 784 11.52 -28.12 23.52
CA LEU A 784 11.60 -26.67 23.39
C LEU A 784 12.96 -26.22 23.92
N ASN A 785 13.82 -25.63 23.07
CA ASN A 785 15.13 -25.12 23.48
C ASN A 785 15.14 -23.60 23.35
N LEU A 786 15.19 -22.89 24.48
CA LEU A 786 14.96 -21.44 24.54
C LEU A 786 16.06 -20.74 25.35
N SER A 787 16.39 -19.48 25.01
CA SER A 787 17.55 -18.77 25.62
C SER A 787 17.27 -17.35 26.13
N HIS A 788 16.15 -16.74 25.75
CA HIS A 788 15.79 -15.37 26.11
C HIS A 788 14.72 -15.33 27.21
N ASN A 789 13.92 -14.27 27.31
CA ASN A 789 12.79 -14.28 28.25
C ASN A 789 11.68 -15.16 27.66
N ASN A 790 11.18 -16.12 28.42
CA ASN A 790 10.14 -17.02 27.92
C ASN A 790 8.96 -17.13 28.87
N ARG A 791 7.77 -17.23 28.28
CA ARG A 791 6.51 -17.46 28.98
C ARG A 791 5.77 -18.63 28.36
N ILE A 792 5.67 -19.74 29.08
CA ILE A 792 5.07 -20.97 28.59
C ILE A 792 3.88 -21.36 29.46
N SER A 793 2.75 -21.69 28.85
CA SER A 793 1.58 -22.18 29.58
C SER A 793 0.91 -23.36 28.91
N ALA A 794 0.54 -24.36 29.71
CA ALA A 794 -0.42 -25.41 29.37
C ALA A 794 -1.70 -25.19 30.18
N MET A 795 -2.81 -24.91 29.47
CA MET A 795 -4.07 -24.53 30.09
C MET A 795 -5.29 -25.28 29.54
N GLY A 796 -6.07 -25.88 30.44
CA GLY A 796 -7.34 -26.51 30.10
C GLY A 796 -7.24 -28.00 29.80
N ASP A 797 -8.40 -28.65 29.70
CA ASP A 797 -8.51 -30.09 29.50
C ASP A 797 -7.69 -30.59 28.29
N ASN A 798 -6.87 -31.63 28.52
CA ASN A 798 -6.00 -32.27 27.54
C ASN A 798 -4.97 -31.31 26.88
N ALA A 799 -4.68 -30.15 27.47
CA ALA A 799 -3.56 -29.33 27.04
C ALA A 799 -2.25 -29.92 27.58
N LYS A 800 -1.33 -30.37 26.70
CA LYS A 800 -0.11 -31.07 27.13
C LYS A 800 1.17 -30.57 26.47
N ILE A 801 2.25 -30.47 27.24
CA ILE A 801 3.61 -30.33 26.73
C ILE A 801 4.39 -31.55 27.21
N THR A 802 4.71 -32.46 26.30
CA THR A 802 5.34 -33.75 26.61
C THR A 802 6.81 -33.81 26.23
N GLY A 803 7.25 -32.94 25.30
CA GLY A 803 8.68 -32.73 25.07
C GLY A 803 9.30 -31.92 26.21
N ASP A 804 10.61 -32.02 26.34
CA ASP A 804 11.35 -31.36 27.41
C ASP A 804 11.44 -29.86 27.15
N ILE A 805 11.18 -29.04 28.17
CA ILE A 805 11.38 -27.60 28.14
C ILE A 805 12.79 -27.30 28.66
N ASN A 806 13.67 -26.85 27.78
CA ASN A 806 15.08 -26.58 28.08
C ASN A 806 15.37 -25.09 27.98
N PHE A 807 15.64 -24.45 29.11
CA PHE A 807 16.09 -23.07 29.15
C PHE A 807 17.61 -22.97 29.20
N SER A 808 18.15 -21.92 28.60
CA SER A 808 19.56 -21.57 28.62
C SER A 808 19.74 -20.07 28.84
N GLY A 809 20.93 -19.66 29.27
CA GLY A 809 21.21 -18.25 29.56
C GLY A 809 20.61 -17.75 30.87
N ASN A 810 20.44 -16.43 30.96
CA ASN A 810 20.03 -15.71 32.18
C ASN A 810 18.69 -14.95 32.03
N GLY A 811 17.92 -15.22 30.96
CA GLY A 811 16.62 -14.59 30.73
C GLY A 811 15.59 -14.99 31.81
N LYS A 812 14.52 -14.20 31.96
CA LYS A 812 13.41 -14.49 32.88
C LYS A 812 12.54 -15.60 32.30
N GLN A 813 12.22 -16.61 33.10
CA GLN A 813 11.42 -17.76 32.64
C GLN A 813 10.15 -17.89 33.48
N PHE A 814 9.01 -18.07 32.82
CA PHE A 814 7.74 -18.36 33.46
C PHE A 814 7.11 -19.59 32.82
N VAL A 815 6.84 -20.63 33.59
CA VAL A 815 6.14 -21.84 33.12
C VAL A 815 4.93 -22.11 33.99
N SER A 816 3.76 -22.36 33.38
CA SER A 816 2.56 -22.70 34.13
C SER A 816 1.77 -23.88 33.56
N ALA A 817 1.28 -24.75 34.44
CA ALA A 817 0.35 -25.83 34.13
C ALA A 817 -0.92 -25.65 34.98
N ILE A 818 -1.99 -25.17 34.37
CA ILE A 818 -3.20 -24.73 35.09
C ILE A 818 -4.49 -25.26 34.45
N TYR A 819 -5.57 -25.31 35.22
CA TYR A 819 -6.91 -25.71 34.77
C TYR A 819 -6.98 -27.06 34.01
N GLY A 820 -6.13 -28.03 34.35
CA GLY A 820 -6.07 -29.35 33.70
C GLY A 820 -4.89 -29.54 32.75
N GLY A 821 -3.99 -28.55 32.66
CA GLY A 821 -2.77 -28.63 31.87
C GLY A 821 -1.76 -29.64 32.43
N GLU A 822 -1.04 -30.30 31.52
CA GLU A 822 0.02 -31.25 31.86
C GLU A 822 1.34 -30.88 31.18
N ILE A 823 2.44 -30.88 31.94
CA ILE A 823 3.80 -30.66 31.43
C ILE A 823 4.69 -31.84 31.85
N GLY A 824 5.57 -32.29 30.95
CA GLY A 824 6.55 -33.35 31.19
C GLY A 824 7.71 -32.86 32.04
N THR A 825 8.85 -32.59 31.41
CA THR A 825 10.07 -32.13 32.08
C THR A 825 10.30 -30.65 31.81
N ILE A 826 10.72 -29.93 32.85
CA ILE A 826 11.20 -28.55 32.78
C ILE A 826 12.64 -28.54 33.31
N ASN A 827 13.57 -28.02 32.50
CA ASN A 827 14.97 -27.79 32.85
C ASN A 827 15.21 -26.27 32.88
N LEU A 828 15.35 -25.73 34.09
CA LEU A 828 15.47 -24.30 34.34
C LEU A 828 16.86 -23.76 33.97
N GLY A 829 16.92 -22.47 33.61
CA GLY A 829 18.16 -21.78 33.23
C GLY A 829 18.83 -21.14 34.45
N ASN A 830 19.91 -20.39 34.24
CA ASN A 830 20.61 -19.68 35.32
C ASN A 830 19.97 -18.30 35.66
N GLY A 831 18.83 -17.98 35.02
CA GLY A 831 18.10 -16.72 35.20
C GLY A 831 17.19 -16.70 36.43
N GLN A 832 16.23 -15.78 36.44
CA GLN A 832 15.11 -15.82 37.37
C GLN A 832 14.03 -16.72 36.78
N ASN A 833 13.67 -17.80 37.47
CA ASN A 833 12.70 -18.75 36.97
C ASN A 833 11.49 -18.85 37.90
N GLU A 834 10.30 -18.91 37.31
CA GLU A 834 9.05 -19.15 38.02
C GLU A 834 8.28 -20.32 37.39
N VAL A 835 7.86 -21.27 38.23
CA VAL A 835 7.05 -22.43 37.82
C VAL A 835 5.76 -22.47 38.64
N VAL A 836 4.62 -22.55 37.98
CA VAL A 836 3.30 -22.59 38.62
C VAL A 836 2.52 -23.84 38.20
N VAL A 837 2.01 -24.61 39.16
CA VAL A 837 1.09 -25.73 38.89
C VAL A 837 -0.19 -25.62 39.71
N GLY A 838 -1.33 -25.88 39.08
CA GLY A 838 -2.65 -25.70 39.69
C GLY A 838 -3.12 -24.24 39.65
N SER A 839 -4.25 -23.94 40.26
CA SER A 839 -4.84 -22.59 40.24
C SER A 839 -5.37 -22.21 41.62
N GLY A 840 -5.12 -20.98 42.05
CA GLY A 840 -5.73 -20.42 43.25
C GLY A 840 -7.22 -20.14 43.12
N ARG A 841 -7.65 -19.79 41.91
CA ARG A 841 -9.06 -19.51 41.57
C ARG A 841 -9.79 -20.84 41.32
N SER A 842 -10.37 -21.42 42.36
CA SER A 842 -11.00 -22.76 42.29
C SER A 842 -12.51 -22.66 42.04
N GLY A 843 -12.94 -22.83 40.79
CA GLY A 843 -14.29 -23.24 40.42
C GLY A 843 -14.26 -24.49 39.54
N THR A 844 -14.54 -25.69 40.09
CA THR A 844 -14.73 -26.95 39.33
C THR A 844 -13.63 -27.44 38.36
N TYR A 845 -12.47 -26.77 38.25
CA TYR A 845 -11.44 -27.11 37.26
C TYR A 845 -10.66 -28.40 37.57
N GLN A 846 -10.19 -29.05 36.51
CA GLN A 846 -9.42 -30.31 36.51
C GLN A 846 -8.04 -30.14 37.16
N ASP A 847 -7.50 -31.25 37.67
CA ASP A 847 -6.18 -31.28 38.28
C ASP A 847 -5.08 -31.14 37.22
N SER A 848 -4.06 -30.34 37.52
CA SER A 848 -2.93 -30.03 36.63
C SER A 848 -1.67 -30.72 37.10
N LYS A 849 -0.72 -30.98 36.19
CA LYS A 849 0.42 -31.85 36.49
C LYS A 849 1.71 -31.37 35.84
N ILE A 850 2.82 -31.46 36.56
CA ILE A 850 4.19 -31.38 36.04
C ILE A 850 4.94 -32.66 36.45
N ASP A 851 5.60 -33.35 35.52
CA ASP A 851 6.33 -34.58 35.85
C ASP A 851 7.67 -34.30 36.52
N ASN A 852 8.51 -33.47 35.92
CA ASN A 852 9.83 -33.17 36.46
C ASN A 852 10.13 -31.66 36.35
N VAL A 853 10.68 -31.09 37.42
CA VAL A 853 11.28 -29.76 37.42
C VAL A 853 12.71 -29.90 37.92
N ASN A 854 13.68 -29.56 37.07
CA ASN A 854 15.10 -29.55 37.38
C ASN A 854 15.57 -28.10 37.45
N GLY A 855 16.13 -27.70 38.59
CA GLY A 855 16.69 -26.37 38.83
C GLY A 855 17.92 -26.08 37.98
N GLY A 856 18.20 -24.79 37.81
CA GLY A 856 19.41 -24.25 37.20
C GLY A 856 20.10 -23.31 38.18
N GLY A 857 21.34 -22.89 37.94
CA GLY A 857 22.12 -22.15 38.95
C GLY A 857 21.64 -20.71 39.30
N GLY A 858 20.43 -20.33 38.87
CA GLY A 858 19.74 -19.09 39.19
C GLY A 858 18.90 -19.20 40.46
N ALA A 859 18.01 -18.24 40.70
CA ALA A 859 17.05 -18.31 41.80
C ALA A 859 15.67 -18.72 41.26
N ASP A 860 15.16 -19.84 41.75
CA ASP A 860 13.95 -20.50 41.27
C ASP A 860 12.79 -20.33 42.25
N THR A 861 11.62 -19.98 41.73
CA THR A 861 10.37 -19.88 42.49
C THR A 861 9.36 -20.91 41.99
N ILE A 862 9.04 -21.90 42.81
CA ILE A 862 8.13 -22.99 42.45
C ILE A 862 6.85 -22.86 43.28
N LYS A 863 5.70 -22.78 42.61
CA LYS A 863 4.38 -22.61 43.24
C LYS A 863 3.45 -23.74 42.88
N ALA A 864 3.00 -24.49 43.88
CA ALA A 864 2.00 -25.54 43.74
C ALA A 864 0.72 -25.14 44.46
N PHE A 865 -0.28 -24.73 43.68
CA PHE A 865 -1.62 -24.45 44.18
C PHE A 865 -2.48 -25.71 44.18
N SER A 866 -3.60 -25.62 44.89
CA SER A 866 -4.64 -26.65 44.93
C SER A 866 -4.96 -27.26 43.56
N GLY A 867 -5.03 -28.59 43.51
CA GLY A 867 -5.27 -29.35 42.28
C GLY A 867 -4.05 -29.42 41.36
N GLY A 868 -2.93 -28.81 41.73
CA GLY A 868 -1.65 -28.95 41.05
C GLY A 868 -0.79 -30.06 41.66
N THR A 869 -0.08 -30.82 40.84
CA THR A 869 0.88 -31.83 41.28
C THR A 869 2.21 -31.70 40.54
N ILE A 870 3.33 -31.68 41.27
CA ILE A 870 4.68 -31.90 40.73
C ILE A 870 5.16 -33.29 41.19
N ASN A 871 5.54 -34.16 40.27
CA ASN A 871 6.00 -35.50 40.66
C ASN A 871 7.42 -35.49 41.22
N ASN A 872 8.36 -34.84 40.52
CA ASN A 872 9.75 -34.76 40.94
C ASN A 872 10.23 -33.31 40.83
N LEU A 873 10.64 -32.72 41.95
CA LEU A 873 11.28 -31.42 42.02
C LEU A 873 12.73 -31.61 42.47
N ASN A 874 13.68 -31.23 41.62
CA ASN A 874 15.11 -31.33 41.89
C ASN A 874 15.79 -29.98 41.66
N ILE A 875 15.98 -29.24 42.74
CA ILE A 875 16.60 -27.90 42.78
C ILE A 875 17.85 -27.90 43.67
N GLN A 876 18.57 -29.03 43.73
CA GLN A 876 19.79 -29.13 44.51
C GLN A 876 21.01 -28.56 43.74
N ASP A 877 20.87 -27.40 43.09
CA ASP A 877 21.97 -26.72 42.42
C ASP A 877 22.69 -25.75 43.36
N GLY A 878 23.97 -25.51 43.08
CA GLY A 878 24.93 -25.14 44.13
C GLY A 878 25.12 -23.65 44.39
N SER A 879 24.13 -22.77 44.15
CA SER A 879 24.31 -21.33 44.46
C SER A 879 23.05 -20.45 44.54
N GLY A 880 21.88 -20.87 44.05
CA GLY A 880 20.63 -20.12 44.19
C GLY A 880 19.94 -20.42 45.53
N ASP A 881 19.37 -19.42 46.19
CA ASP A 881 18.42 -19.67 47.29
C ASP A 881 17.02 -19.78 46.68
N ASP A 882 16.50 -21.00 46.54
CA ASP A 882 15.22 -21.23 45.87
C ASP A 882 14.03 -21.13 46.82
N THR A 883 12.84 -20.87 46.29
CA THR A 883 11.59 -20.83 47.08
C THR A 883 10.54 -21.79 46.53
N ILE A 884 10.08 -22.69 47.39
CA ILE A 884 8.97 -23.61 47.11
C ILE A 884 7.75 -23.18 47.92
N SER A 885 6.67 -22.80 47.25
CA SER A 885 5.42 -22.40 47.88
C SER A 885 4.29 -23.37 47.55
N MET A 886 3.64 -23.93 48.58
CA MET A 886 2.51 -24.85 48.45
C MET A 886 1.27 -24.23 49.09
N PHE A 887 0.17 -24.16 48.33
CA PHE A 887 -1.04 -23.47 48.75
C PHE A 887 -2.29 -24.32 48.60
N SER A 888 -3.07 -24.39 49.69
CA SER A 888 -4.47 -24.81 49.62
C SER A 888 -5.37 -23.67 49.16
N THR A 889 -6.55 -23.98 48.61
CA THR A 889 -7.48 -22.95 48.14
C THR A 889 -8.84 -23.08 48.80
N LYS A 890 -9.38 -21.95 49.25
CA LYS A 890 -10.78 -21.80 49.64
C LYS A 890 -11.42 -20.77 48.71
N THR A 891 -12.45 -21.16 47.98
CA THR A 891 -13.19 -20.25 47.11
C THR A 891 -14.65 -20.21 47.53
N SER A 892 -15.19 -19.01 47.71
CA SER A 892 -16.59 -18.77 48.07
C SER A 892 -17.23 -17.85 47.03
N TRP A 893 -18.44 -18.16 46.56
CA TRP A 893 -19.17 -17.32 45.60
C TRP A 893 -20.67 -17.28 45.91
N ARG A 894 -21.33 -16.18 45.51
CA ARG A 894 -22.77 -16.03 45.59
C ARG A 894 -23.43 -16.56 44.32
N ASN A 895 -24.39 -17.46 44.47
CA ASN A 895 -25.20 -18.00 43.37
C ASN A 895 -26.33 -17.03 42.99
N GLY A 896 -26.91 -17.23 41.81
CA GLY A 896 -28.05 -16.43 41.33
C GLY A 896 -29.33 -16.53 42.18
N ASP A 897 -29.38 -17.48 43.13
CA ASP A 897 -30.45 -17.66 44.12
C ASP A 897 -30.11 -17.09 45.50
N ASP A 898 -29.05 -16.27 45.60
CA ASP A 898 -28.57 -15.62 46.83
C ASP A 898 -27.95 -16.56 47.88
N THR A 899 -27.71 -17.83 47.53
CA THR A 899 -26.94 -18.77 48.36
C THR A 899 -25.43 -18.58 48.18
N ILE A 900 -24.64 -18.99 49.19
CA ILE A 900 -23.17 -18.96 49.12
C ILE A 900 -22.67 -20.40 49.04
N ASP A 901 -22.01 -20.74 47.94
CA ASP A 901 -21.25 -21.97 47.83
C ASP A 901 -19.80 -21.72 48.25
N THR A 902 -19.20 -22.71 48.89
CA THR A 902 -17.79 -22.68 49.29
C THR A 902 -17.13 -23.99 48.95
N VAL A 903 -16.08 -23.93 48.13
CA VAL A 903 -15.23 -25.07 47.80
C VAL A 903 -13.89 -24.91 48.51
N ILE A 904 -13.50 -25.93 49.25
CA ILE A 904 -12.17 -26.07 49.82
C ILE A 904 -11.51 -27.23 49.10
N LYS A 905 -10.39 -26.98 48.45
CA LYS A 905 -9.53 -28.01 47.88
C LYS A 905 -8.23 -28.06 48.67
N GLY A 906 -7.63 -29.25 48.69
CA GLY A 906 -6.37 -29.52 49.40
C GLY A 906 -5.21 -28.68 48.86
N GLU A 907 -4.10 -28.72 49.57
CA GLU A 907 -2.84 -28.11 49.13
C GLU A 907 -2.36 -28.70 47.80
N GLY A 908 -1.61 -27.92 47.02
CA GLY A 908 -0.84 -28.46 45.90
C GLY A 908 0.15 -29.52 46.39
N VAL A 909 0.43 -30.52 45.54
CA VAL A 909 1.22 -31.69 45.93
C VAL A 909 2.56 -31.70 45.22
N ILE A 910 3.65 -31.89 45.97
CA ILE A 910 4.98 -32.18 45.41
C ILE A 910 5.46 -33.52 45.98
N ASN A 911 5.55 -34.56 45.16
CA ASN A 911 5.75 -35.94 45.63
C ASN A 911 7.19 -36.22 46.09
N HIS A 912 8.18 -35.77 45.32
CA HIS A 912 9.60 -35.94 45.65
C HIS A 912 10.32 -34.60 45.54
N ILE A 913 10.87 -34.11 46.65
CA ILE A 913 11.62 -32.86 46.73
C ILE A 913 13.09 -33.16 47.01
N GLN A 914 13.98 -32.73 46.11
CA GLN A 914 15.42 -32.66 46.32
C GLN A 914 15.81 -31.19 46.31
N LYS A 915 16.27 -30.70 47.46
CA LYS A 915 16.59 -29.29 47.72
C LYS A 915 17.84 -29.21 48.59
N ASP A 916 18.51 -28.07 48.62
CA ASP A 916 19.65 -27.84 49.50
C ASP A 916 19.24 -27.11 50.81
N SER A 917 20.21 -26.61 51.58
CA SER A 917 19.96 -25.92 52.85
C SER A 917 19.60 -24.44 52.73
N GLY A 918 19.89 -23.78 51.59
CA GLY A 918 19.51 -22.41 51.28
C GLY A 918 18.03 -22.28 50.90
N ASP A 919 17.47 -23.34 50.32
CA ASP A 919 16.09 -23.32 49.80
C ASP A 919 15.01 -23.20 50.87
N ASN A 920 14.11 -22.26 50.66
CA ASN A 920 12.98 -21.97 51.51
C ASN A 920 11.72 -22.75 51.09
N VAL A 921 10.94 -23.24 52.06
CA VAL A 921 9.68 -23.94 51.82
C VAL A 921 8.56 -23.25 52.59
N ILE A 922 7.57 -22.77 51.85
CA ILE A 922 6.46 -21.98 52.34
C ILE A 922 5.17 -22.77 52.14
N HIS A 923 4.37 -22.87 53.20
CA HIS A 923 3.03 -23.43 53.16
C HIS A 923 2.01 -22.32 53.41
N GLY A 924 0.85 -22.45 52.79
CA GLY A 924 -0.22 -21.49 53.02
C GLY A 924 -1.58 -21.86 52.46
N LYS A 925 -2.44 -20.85 52.48
CA LYS A 925 -3.81 -20.91 52.01
C LYS A 925 -4.18 -19.63 51.26
N SER A 926 -4.60 -19.80 50.01
CA SER A 926 -5.23 -18.77 49.20
C SER A 926 -6.75 -18.79 49.44
N ILE A 927 -7.34 -17.64 49.77
CA ILE A 927 -8.77 -17.46 50.05
C ILE A 927 -9.33 -16.46 49.06
N ASN A 928 -10.29 -16.92 48.26
CA ASN A 928 -10.97 -16.12 47.24
C ASN A 928 -12.46 -16.00 47.61
N ASP A 929 -12.90 -14.80 47.96
CA ASP A 929 -14.28 -14.49 48.35
C ASP A 929 -14.94 -13.60 47.29
N MET A 930 -15.98 -14.12 46.64
CA MET A 930 -16.77 -13.44 45.59
C MET A 930 -18.22 -13.25 46.03
N THR A 931 -18.48 -13.10 47.33
CA THR A 931 -19.85 -13.12 47.89
C THR A 931 -20.58 -11.78 47.88
N ASP A 932 -19.92 -10.65 47.61
CA ASP A 932 -20.53 -9.31 47.65
C ASP A 932 -20.50 -8.56 46.30
N GLY A 933 -20.22 -9.28 45.21
CA GLY A 933 -20.08 -8.70 43.87
C GLY A 933 -18.70 -8.11 43.58
N THR A 934 -17.80 -8.10 44.58
CA THR A 934 -16.37 -7.82 44.41
C THR A 934 -15.56 -9.10 44.70
N GLU A 935 -14.49 -9.35 43.93
CA GLU A 935 -13.56 -10.44 44.23
C GLU A 935 -12.54 -9.95 45.24
N LYS A 936 -12.53 -10.57 46.42
CA LYS A 936 -11.53 -10.33 47.47
C LYS A 936 -10.61 -11.53 47.60
N ARG A 937 -9.31 -11.28 47.59
CA ARG A 937 -8.28 -12.32 47.65
C ARG A 937 -7.34 -12.11 48.82
N HIS A 938 -7.18 -13.16 49.61
CA HIS A 938 -6.35 -13.14 50.80
C HIS A 938 -5.40 -14.33 50.80
N ILE A 939 -4.12 -14.10 51.09
CA ILE A 939 -3.16 -15.17 51.37
C ILE A 939 -2.96 -15.25 52.88
N ILE A 940 -3.02 -16.47 53.41
CA ILE A 940 -2.58 -16.78 54.77
C ILE A 940 -1.40 -17.72 54.65
N VAL A 941 -0.24 -17.34 55.18
CA VAL A 941 0.94 -18.20 55.25
C VAL A 941 0.94 -18.88 56.63
N ASP A 942 1.10 -20.21 56.64
CA ASP A 942 1.07 -21.04 57.84
C ASP A 942 2.31 -21.96 57.97
N SER A 943 3.43 -21.54 57.36
CA SER A 943 4.73 -22.22 57.46
C SER A 943 5.26 -22.31 58.90
N ALA A 944 5.90 -23.44 59.24
CA ALA A 944 6.34 -23.77 60.61
C ALA A 944 7.79 -23.37 60.95
N GLN A 945 8.52 -22.71 60.04
CA GLN A 945 9.96 -22.37 60.20
C GLN A 945 10.23 -20.88 59.95
N ASP A 946 11.34 -20.36 60.51
CA ASP A 946 11.88 -19.05 60.17
C ASP A 946 12.05 -18.96 58.64
N SER A 947 11.36 -18.01 58.00
CA SER A 947 11.26 -17.94 56.54
C SER A 947 11.57 -16.53 56.02
N ASN A 948 12.45 -16.43 55.02
CA ASN A 948 12.60 -15.23 54.21
C ASN A 948 11.60 -15.32 53.05
N ILE A 949 10.54 -14.53 53.13
CA ILE A 949 9.42 -14.56 52.19
C ILE A 949 9.54 -13.34 51.27
N ASN A 950 9.75 -13.57 49.99
CA ASN A 950 9.53 -12.52 49.00
C ASN A 950 8.05 -12.49 48.63
N LEU A 951 7.44 -11.32 48.49
CA LEU A 951 6.03 -11.20 48.13
C LEU A 951 5.72 -11.93 46.82
N SER A 952 6.51 -11.69 45.78
CA SER A 952 6.44 -12.42 44.50
C SER A 952 6.50 -13.94 44.66
N SER A 953 7.11 -14.49 45.71
CA SER A 953 7.21 -15.95 45.90
C SER A 953 5.92 -16.62 46.38
N ILE A 954 4.98 -15.83 46.90
CA ILE A 954 3.72 -16.32 47.49
C ILE A 954 2.46 -15.84 46.74
N THR A 955 2.60 -14.88 45.83
CA THR A 955 1.50 -14.38 45.01
C THR A 955 1.32 -15.17 43.72
N GLU A 956 0.08 -15.34 43.27
CA GLU A 956 -0.21 -15.85 41.92
C GLU A 956 0.10 -14.81 40.86
N HIS A 957 1.07 -15.13 40.00
CA HIS A 957 1.22 -14.47 38.71
C HIS A 957 0.17 -15.06 37.75
N GLY A 958 -0.90 -14.29 37.56
CA GLY A 958 -2.00 -14.62 36.67
C GLY A 958 -1.65 -14.48 35.20
N LEU A 959 -2.15 -15.43 34.40
CA LEU A 959 -2.35 -15.27 32.96
C LEU A 959 -3.71 -14.59 32.76
N SER A 960 -3.74 -13.27 32.62
CA SER A 960 -4.93 -12.61 32.07
C SER A 960 -5.08 -13.02 30.61
N GLN A 961 -6.26 -13.54 30.25
CA GLN A 961 -6.55 -14.09 28.92
C GLN A 961 -6.53 -13.07 27.76
N ASN A 962 -6.11 -11.81 27.97
CA ASN A 962 -6.20 -10.80 26.90
C ASN A 962 -5.12 -9.69 26.88
N HIS A 963 -4.10 -9.68 27.73
CA HIS A 963 -3.09 -8.60 27.68
C HIS A 963 -1.69 -9.12 28.02
N ALA A 964 -0.69 -8.62 27.30
CA ALA A 964 0.69 -9.12 27.24
C ALA A 964 1.44 -9.20 28.60
N GLY A 965 0.99 -8.53 29.66
CA GLY A 965 1.65 -8.60 30.98
C GLY A 965 1.47 -9.92 31.74
N VAL A 966 2.46 -10.27 32.55
CA VAL A 966 2.27 -11.18 33.70
C VAL A 966 1.42 -10.41 34.71
N VAL A 967 0.14 -10.74 34.82
CA VAL A 967 -0.77 -10.01 35.70
C VAL A 967 -0.64 -10.59 37.10
N ASN A 968 0.08 -9.96 38.02
CA ASN A 968 0.00 -10.36 39.42
C ASN A 968 -1.45 -10.18 39.88
N HIS A 969 -2.09 -11.23 40.36
CA HIS A 969 -3.41 -11.09 40.94
C HIS A 969 -3.29 -10.20 42.18
N VAL A 970 -3.84 -8.98 42.15
CA VAL A 970 -3.82 -8.09 43.32
C VAL A 970 -4.53 -8.82 44.45
N TYR A 971 -3.79 -9.13 45.51
CA TYR A 971 -4.32 -9.64 46.77
C TYR A 971 -4.68 -8.44 47.65
N ASP A 972 -5.85 -8.50 48.28
CA ASP A 972 -6.30 -7.46 49.20
C ASP A 972 -5.58 -7.54 50.54
N SER A 973 -5.18 -8.74 50.95
CA SER A 973 -4.35 -8.90 52.14
C SER A 973 -3.45 -10.12 52.16
N ILE A 974 -2.39 -10.01 52.94
CA ILE A 974 -1.45 -11.08 53.26
C ILE A 974 -1.33 -11.18 54.77
N ASP A 975 -1.53 -12.38 55.31
CA ASP A 975 -1.37 -12.70 56.72
C ASP A 975 -0.22 -13.69 56.90
N ILE A 976 0.91 -13.19 57.39
CA ILE A 976 2.09 -13.99 57.76
C ILE A 976 2.21 -14.18 59.27
N SER A 977 1.22 -13.72 60.06
CA SER A 977 1.31 -13.69 61.53
C SER A 977 1.43 -15.06 62.23
N ASN A 978 1.31 -16.15 61.47
CA ASN A 978 1.48 -17.51 61.97
C ASN A 978 2.88 -18.09 61.70
N VAL A 979 3.75 -17.36 61.00
CA VAL A 979 5.14 -17.74 60.73
C VAL A 979 6.01 -17.15 61.84
N SER A 980 6.96 -17.92 62.38
CA SER A 980 7.89 -17.41 63.40
C SER A 980 9.05 -16.66 62.75
N ASN A 981 9.45 -15.51 63.30
CA ASN A 981 10.55 -14.66 62.82
C ASN A 981 10.54 -14.39 61.29
N ALA A 982 9.37 -14.25 60.68
CA ALA A 982 9.25 -14.07 59.23
C ALA A 982 9.91 -12.78 58.77
N ARG A 983 10.50 -12.79 57.57
CA ARG A 983 10.95 -11.58 56.88
C ARG A 983 10.21 -11.46 55.57
N LEU A 984 9.24 -10.55 55.49
CA LEU A 984 8.49 -10.27 54.26
C LEU A 984 9.15 -9.12 53.51
N LYS A 985 9.72 -9.43 52.35
CA LYS A 985 10.25 -8.44 51.41
C LYS A 985 9.18 -8.08 50.39
N ILE A 986 9.01 -6.79 50.14
CA ILE A 986 7.98 -6.27 49.24
C ILE A 986 8.60 -5.27 48.29
N ASP A 987 8.64 -5.63 47.01
CA ASP A 987 8.96 -4.72 45.93
C ASP A 987 7.69 -3.94 45.51
N ILE A 988 7.87 -2.71 45.04
CA ILE A 988 6.80 -1.91 44.44
C ILE A 988 6.17 -2.63 43.24
N GLY A 989 6.96 -3.28 42.39
CA GLY A 989 6.49 -4.01 41.21
C GLY A 989 5.57 -5.19 41.53
N ASP A 990 5.82 -5.87 42.66
CA ASP A 990 5.04 -7.03 43.09
C ASP A 990 3.58 -6.66 43.44
N VAL A 991 3.35 -5.42 43.87
CA VAL A 991 2.03 -4.92 44.28
C VAL A 991 1.30 -4.19 43.14
N LEU A 992 2.05 -3.53 42.25
CA LEU A 992 1.50 -2.55 41.30
C LEU A 992 0.84 -3.19 40.07
N ASN A 993 1.24 -4.41 39.68
CA ASN A 993 0.63 -5.15 38.58
C ASN A 993 0.50 -4.33 37.27
N LEU A 994 1.63 -3.98 36.68
CA LEU A 994 1.71 -3.19 35.45
C LEU A 994 1.56 -4.06 34.18
N PRO A 995 0.70 -3.70 33.22
CA PRO A 995 0.70 -4.33 31.90
C PRO A 995 1.95 -3.95 31.10
N GLU A 996 2.50 -4.87 30.29
CA GLU A 996 3.67 -4.64 29.42
C GLU A 996 3.46 -3.60 28.30
N LYS A 997 2.20 -3.27 27.98
CA LYS A 997 1.79 -2.20 27.06
C LYS A 997 0.45 -1.66 27.56
N ASP A 998 0.38 -0.38 27.96
CA ASP A 998 -0.90 0.25 28.31
C ASP A 998 -1.29 1.41 27.37
N HIS A 999 -2.56 1.42 26.98
CA HIS A 999 -3.19 2.42 26.11
C HIS A 999 -3.88 3.52 26.93
N GLY A 1000 -3.10 4.27 27.73
CA GLY A 1000 -3.50 5.61 28.19
C GLY A 1000 -4.65 5.68 29.20
N ILE A 1001 -4.76 4.72 30.13
CA ILE A 1001 -5.67 4.83 31.28
C ILE A 1001 -4.93 5.47 32.47
N GLY A 1002 -5.54 6.50 33.05
CA GLY A 1002 -4.96 7.35 34.10
C GLY A 1002 -4.57 6.62 35.40
N GLU A 1003 -3.88 7.36 36.28
CA GLU A 1003 -3.32 6.95 37.58
C GLU A 1003 -3.98 5.69 38.20
N LEU A 1004 -3.34 4.50 38.11
CA LEU A 1004 -3.74 3.35 38.91
C LEU A 1004 -3.18 3.48 40.33
N GLU A 1005 -4.05 3.18 41.32
CA GLU A 1005 -3.70 3.06 42.73
C GLU A 1005 -4.07 1.66 43.25
N SER A 1006 -3.07 0.89 43.68
CA SER A 1006 -3.25 -0.46 44.26
C SER A 1006 -3.07 -0.42 45.78
N THR A 1007 -3.93 -1.11 46.55
CA THR A 1007 -3.82 -1.20 48.01
C THR A 1007 -3.62 -2.64 48.49
N LEU A 1008 -2.56 -2.91 49.25
CA LEU A 1008 -2.30 -4.21 49.89
C LEU A 1008 -2.30 -4.09 51.42
N LYS A 1009 -3.02 -4.97 52.12
CA LYS A 1009 -3.00 -5.04 53.59
C LYS A 1009 -2.08 -6.15 54.09
N ILE A 1010 -1.31 -5.89 55.15
CA ILE A 1010 -0.35 -6.84 55.70
C ILE A 1010 -0.61 -7.03 57.19
N LYS A 1011 -0.77 -8.28 57.57
CA LYS A 1011 -0.84 -8.72 58.96
C LYS A 1011 0.35 -9.63 59.27
N TYR A 1012 1.08 -9.30 60.33
CA TYR A 1012 2.30 -9.99 60.76
C TYR A 1012 2.37 -10.10 62.28
N GLY A 1013 3.19 -11.03 62.76
CA GLY A 1013 3.45 -11.31 64.17
C GLY A 1013 4.40 -10.30 64.80
N SER A 1014 4.46 -10.27 66.13
CA SER A 1014 5.30 -9.32 66.87
C SER A 1014 6.81 -9.54 66.71
N ASP A 1015 7.20 -10.72 66.24
CA ASP A 1015 8.57 -11.17 66.01
C ASP A 1015 8.99 -11.11 64.52
N ASP A 1016 8.08 -10.71 63.64
CA ASP A 1016 8.32 -10.63 62.20
C ASP A 1016 8.86 -9.27 61.77
N LYS A 1017 9.44 -9.22 60.57
CA LYS A 1017 9.95 -8.01 59.92
C LYS A 1017 9.33 -7.85 58.53
N VAL A 1018 8.89 -6.64 58.21
CA VAL A 1018 8.51 -6.25 56.86
C VAL A 1018 9.54 -5.28 56.31
N GLU A 1019 10.09 -5.59 55.14
CA GLU A 1019 11.09 -4.82 54.42
C GLU A 1019 10.46 -4.33 53.11
N LEU A 1020 10.38 -3.01 52.93
CA LEU A 1020 9.83 -2.39 51.73
C LEU A 1020 10.99 -1.98 50.81
N GLU A 1021 11.12 -2.66 49.68
CA GLU A 1021 12.18 -2.38 48.70
C GLU A 1021 11.73 -1.24 47.77
N SER A 1022 12.57 -0.19 47.68
CA SER A 1022 12.29 1.00 46.87
C SER A 1022 12.85 0.91 45.45
N ASN A 1023 13.31 -0.26 45.00
CA ASN A 1023 13.90 -0.45 43.67
C ASN A 1023 12.90 -0.07 42.56
N GLY A 1024 13.32 0.81 41.65
CA GLY A 1024 12.46 1.31 40.58
C GLY A 1024 11.44 2.39 41.01
N SER A 1025 11.24 2.64 42.31
CA SER A 1025 10.32 3.68 42.76
C SER A 1025 10.82 5.09 42.42
N LYS A 1026 9.90 5.94 41.96
CA LYS A 1026 10.10 7.37 41.70
C LYS A 1026 10.47 8.15 42.97
N ASN A 1027 9.78 7.87 44.07
CA ASN A 1027 9.85 8.65 45.31
C ASN A 1027 10.27 7.83 46.55
N GLY A 1028 10.47 6.51 46.38
CA GLY A 1028 10.65 5.58 47.50
C GLY A 1028 9.38 5.41 48.35
N TRP A 1029 9.41 4.42 49.24
CA TRP A 1029 8.34 4.21 50.22
C TRP A 1029 8.36 5.27 51.31
N HIS A 1030 7.23 5.94 51.52
CA HIS A 1030 7.07 6.92 52.59
C HIS A 1030 5.74 6.73 53.33
N GLU A 1031 5.76 6.91 54.65
CA GLU A 1031 4.56 6.83 55.48
C GLU A 1031 3.64 8.04 55.21
N ILE A 1032 2.36 7.78 54.95
CA ILE A 1032 1.32 8.80 54.78
C ILE A 1032 0.36 8.76 55.98
N THR A 1033 0.12 9.93 56.58
CA THR A 1033 -0.51 10.06 57.90
C THR A 1033 -2.03 10.22 57.89
N ASN A 1034 -2.70 10.11 56.72
CA ASN A 1034 -4.03 10.70 56.53
C ASN A 1034 -5.03 9.89 55.69
N ASP A 1035 -5.07 8.56 55.82
CA ASP A 1035 -6.07 7.72 55.13
C ASP A 1035 -7.31 7.37 55.99
N GLY A 1036 -7.35 7.82 57.26
CA GLY A 1036 -8.48 7.61 58.17
C GLY A 1036 -8.53 6.25 58.88
N ASP A 1037 -7.52 5.39 58.71
CA ASP A 1037 -7.45 4.05 59.32
C ASP A 1037 -6.46 4.04 60.51
N ALA A 1038 -6.95 4.33 61.72
CA ALA A 1038 -6.12 4.39 62.93
C ALA A 1038 -5.55 3.03 63.39
N SER A 1039 -5.93 1.93 62.72
CA SER A 1039 -5.43 0.58 63.01
C SER A 1039 -4.07 0.29 62.39
N ASN A 1040 -3.71 1.01 61.33
CA ASN A 1040 -2.65 0.63 60.39
C ASN A 1040 -1.67 1.78 60.15
N LYS A 1041 -0.41 1.46 59.87
CA LYS A 1041 0.52 2.40 59.22
C LYS A 1041 0.37 2.25 57.71
N THR A 1042 0.26 3.38 57.02
CA THR A 1042 0.03 3.41 55.58
C THR A 1042 1.26 3.98 54.89
N TYR A 1043 1.81 3.23 53.94
CA TYR A 1043 2.97 3.62 53.14
C TYR A 1043 2.54 3.80 51.70
N LYS A 1044 3.08 4.82 51.03
CA LYS A 1044 2.86 5.08 49.62
C LYS A 1044 4.20 5.10 48.88
N ALA A 1045 4.20 4.57 47.67
CA ALA A 1045 5.29 4.71 46.72
C ALA A 1045 4.73 4.90 45.31
N GLU A 1046 5.52 5.49 44.42
CA GLU A 1046 5.14 5.74 43.03
C GLU A 1046 6.17 5.14 42.07
N LEU A 1047 5.75 4.74 40.86
CA LEU A 1047 6.57 4.19 39.79
C LEU A 1047 6.19 4.86 38.47
N ASP A 1048 7.20 5.31 37.70
CA ASP A 1048 6.98 5.81 36.33
C ASP A 1048 7.24 4.66 35.33
N HIS A 1049 6.23 4.31 34.51
CA HIS A 1049 6.32 3.26 33.50
C HIS A 1049 5.47 3.65 32.27
N ASP A 1050 6.00 3.47 31.05
CA ASP A 1050 5.35 3.80 29.77
C ASP A 1050 4.70 5.21 29.70
N GLY A 1051 5.36 6.19 30.33
CA GLY A 1051 4.88 7.57 30.34
C GLY A 1051 3.75 7.86 31.34
N ASN A 1052 3.35 6.88 32.16
CA ASN A 1052 2.36 7.03 33.23
C ASN A 1052 3.03 6.93 34.62
N THR A 1053 2.48 7.65 35.60
CA THR A 1053 2.84 7.50 37.02
C THR A 1053 1.80 6.65 37.72
N TYR A 1054 2.25 5.60 38.39
CA TYR A 1054 1.40 4.68 39.12
C TYR A 1054 1.69 4.76 40.62
N SER A 1055 0.65 4.61 41.44
CA SER A 1055 0.74 4.68 42.90
C SER A 1055 0.47 3.32 43.55
N VAL A 1056 1.24 2.99 44.59
CA VAL A 1056 0.97 1.84 45.47
C VAL A 1056 0.79 2.32 46.89
N ILE A 1057 -0.24 1.79 47.54
CA ILE A 1057 -0.49 1.93 48.97
C ILE A 1057 -0.32 0.55 49.63
N ILE A 1058 0.47 0.51 50.71
CA ILE A 1058 0.54 -0.65 51.59
C ILE A 1058 0.05 -0.23 52.97
N LYS A 1059 -0.85 -1.01 53.55
CA LYS A 1059 -1.36 -0.83 54.92
C LYS A 1059 -0.88 -1.97 55.80
N VAL A 1060 -0.33 -1.64 56.96
CA VAL A 1060 0.39 -2.61 57.79
C VAL A 1060 -0.12 -2.55 59.23
N ASP A 1061 -0.56 -3.70 59.76
CA ASP A 1061 -1.07 -3.84 61.12
C ASP A 1061 0.12 -3.78 62.12
N ASN A 1062 0.33 -2.68 62.87
CA ASN A 1062 1.33 -2.48 63.98
C ASN A 1062 2.70 -1.82 63.64
N ASP A 1063 3.46 -1.48 64.70
CA ASP A 1063 4.45 -0.38 64.79
C ASP A 1063 5.87 -0.59 64.20
N SER A 1064 6.31 -1.78 63.80
CA SER A 1064 7.72 -2.04 63.46
C SER A 1064 7.96 -2.36 61.99
N ILE A 1065 8.07 -1.32 61.16
CA ILE A 1065 8.66 -1.40 59.81
C ILE A 1065 9.97 -0.63 59.80
N THR A 1066 11.01 -1.22 59.22
CA THR A 1066 12.24 -0.53 58.86
C THR A 1066 12.25 -0.34 57.34
N PRO A 1067 11.92 0.85 56.81
CA PRO A 1067 12.23 1.16 55.42
C PRO A 1067 13.76 1.15 55.27
N ASP A 1068 14.29 0.40 54.30
CA ASP A 1068 15.71 0.52 53.95
C ASP A 1068 15.89 1.83 53.18
N ILE A 1069 16.82 2.67 53.64
CA ILE A 1069 17.11 4.02 53.12
C ILE A 1069 18.06 3.94 51.94
#